data_AF-A0A496UPB3-F1
#
_entry.id   AF-A0A496UPB3-F1
#
_cell.length_a   1.000
_cell.length_b   1.000
_cell.length_c   1.000
_cell.angle_alpha   90.00
_cell.angle_beta   90.00
_cell.angle_gamma   90.00
#
_symmetry.space_group_name_H-M   'P 1'
#
loop_
_entity.id
_entity.type
_entity.pdbx_description
1 polymer ?
#
loop_
_entity_poly.entity_id
_entity_poly.type
_entity_poly.pdbx_seq_one_letter_code
_entity_poly.pdbx_strand_id
1 'polypeptide(L)'
;MDIRKFLSSAGKKLSARINAKKYVGILHGGVPVNSRTWGSTDFMKAYDISLYTNRAISKRADKVGEIEFLLQDKKGDEIKDDPIFALLNKPNKVFTGPQFWSLYQKYMDLVGEAYIYMRSESEIFEPKRVTEIHLLMPTAVTHQKNKETGELEFKYSTGNTTVTYSQDEIIYVRNPDPKNPLRGQSILQAGINAIQTEIQISTYHSRILENGGKMEGVFKFKTPNLTEDQLTQMKDRYQKEYGAAKKAGVPMFLGGDADYVNLGLSPTELSYLEAKKMTFQDLAILTGVPKSILATTDDVKFDNADASKAIFLSETILPLLKTLTISLDNKLFPDDRTLTFVDPTPENVEQILKQVESGIKNYYMTPNEARAVRGLDPVDGGDDILVPFNLMPLGEEEETNTEKSIKKKEINHPLKDEGVRRLYWNMQIKRMTKREKLFTRELNKYFKEQSKRIVETLQPKKTKRFRKKGLVDEVFDLELEITIGKEKFIPIITELLKDAGVDALELTGSEFAFNVTSDMSSWIDSRSAIFMRSINETTLKKLKKEFAESLVAEEGREALIGRIQTTYTGIKKSRAALIARTEVHNATQFGTMEGYKQGGVTTKIWVAVLDSATRDTHAQVDGEEKPLDMAFSNGLLFPGDPTGPPEEVINCRCVI
;
A
#
# COMPACT_ATOMS: atom_id res chain seq x y z
N MET A 1 3.29 23.97 63.13
CA MET A 1 2.53 22.95 62.36
C MET A 1 3.27 22.73 61.06
N ASP A 2 3.87 21.56 60.88
CA ASP A 2 4.96 21.31 59.91
C ASP A 2 4.42 21.10 58.48
N ILE A 3 4.74 22.04 57.58
CA ILE A 3 4.25 22.11 56.19
C ILE A 3 4.59 20.84 55.39
N ARG A 4 5.66 20.12 55.76
CA ARG A 4 6.02 18.83 55.15
C ARG A 4 5.05 17.70 55.52
N LYS A 5 4.46 17.71 56.72
CA LYS A 5 3.44 16.72 57.13
C LYS A 5 2.08 17.00 56.49
N PHE A 6 1.74 18.26 56.23
CA PHE A 6 0.51 18.60 55.53
C PHE A 6 0.55 18.14 54.06
N LEU A 7 1.66 18.42 53.36
CA LEU A 7 1.86 18.02 51.96
C LEU A 7 1.97 16.49 51.78
N SER A 8 2.54 15.75 52.73
CA SER A 8 2.58 14.27 52.64
C SER A 8 1.23 13.61 52.93
N SER A 9 0.41 14.21 53.82
CA SER A 9 -0.94 13.72 54.11
C SER A 9 -1.93 14.05 52.98
N ALA A 10 -1.77 15.20 52.32
CA ALA A 10 -2.54 15.59 51.15
C ALA A 10 -2.16 14.73 49.93
N GLY A 11 -0.86 14.47 49.71
CA GLY A 11 -0.39 13.58 48.65
C GLY A 11 -0.85 12.12 48.80
N LYS A 12 -0.96 11.60 50.03
CA LYS A 12 -1.48 10.24 50.30
C LYS A 12 -3.01 10.14 50.26
N LYS A 13 -3.75 11.22 50.56
CA LYS A 13 -5.21 11.23 50.46
C LYS A 13 -5.70 11.46 49.03
N LEU A 14 -4.95 12.22 48.22
CA LEU A 14 -5.25 12.42 46.80
C LEU A 14 -4.98 11.15 45.97
N SER A 15 -3.93 10.38 46.32
CA SER A 15 -3.64 9.10 45.66
C SER A 15 -4.63 7.98 46.02
N ALA A 16 -5.36 8.09 47.14
CA ALA A 16 -6.35 7.10 47.58
C ALA A 16 -7.77 7.37 47.05
N ARG A 17 -8.11 8.63 46.70
CA ARG A 17 -9.45 9.01 46.20
C ARG A 17 -9.55 9.14 44.68
N ILE A 18 -8.42 9.21 43.97
CA ILE A 18 -8.39 9.02 42.53
C ILE A 18 -8.19 7.53 42.26
N ASN A 19 -9.24 6.75 42.50
CA ASN A 19 -9.36 5.41 41.91
C ASN A 19 -9.90 5.54 40.48
N ALA A 20 -9.39 6.53 39.73
CA ALA A 20 -9.35 6.40 38.29
C ALA A 20 -8.38 5.25 38.06
N LYS A 21 -8.91 4.07 37.71
CA LYS A 21 -8.11 2.99 37.13
C LYS A 21 -7.14 3.67 36.17
N LYS A 22 -5.85 3.66 36.48
CA LYS A 22 -4.81 3.99 35.51
C LYS A 22 -5.16 3.18 34.26
N TYR A 23 -5.67 3.82 33.21
CA TYR A 23 -5.86 3.23 31.88
C TYR A 23 -4.47 3.09 31.21
N VAL A 24 -3.58 2.40 31.92
CA VAL A 24 -2.23 1.99 31.47
C VAL A 24 -2.14 0.46 31.55
N GLY A 25 -3.27 -0.22 31.76
CA GLY A 25 -3.35 -1.67 31.70
C GLY A 25 -3.44 -2.10 30.24
N ILE A 26 -2.44 -2.85 29.78
CA ILE A 26 -2.48 -3.63 28.55
C ILE A 26 -3.85 -4.33 28.47
N LEU A 27 -4.67 -3.93 27.50
CA LEU A 27 -6.05 -4.36 27.40
C LEU A 27 -6.11 -5.76 26.78
N HIS A 28 -6.65 -6.71 27.53
CA HIS A 28 -6.80 -8.08 27.04
C HIS A 28 -7.96 -8.11 26.04
N GLY A 29 -7.63 -8.31 24.76
CA GLY A 29 -8.57 -8.44 23.65
C GLY A 29 -9.00 -9.89 23.39
N GLY A 30 -9.16 -10.69 24.43
CA GLY A 30 -9.64 -12.09 24.32
C GLY A 30 -8.58 -13.13 23.93
N VAL A 31 -7.37 -12.72 23.57
CA VAL A 31 -6.23 -13.59 23.25
C VAL A 31 -5.14 -13.44 24.34
N PRO A 32 -4.35 -14.48 24.68
CA PRO A 32 -3.32 -14.36 25.69
C PRO A 32 -2.36 -13.22 25.38
N VAL A 33 -2.11 -12.38 26.38
CA VAL A 33 -1.18 -11.24 26.26
C VAL A 33 0.10 -11.58 26.99
N ASN A 34 1.25 -11.35 26.36
CA ASN A 34 2.59 -11.69 26.86
C ASN A 34 2.96 -13.18 26.88
N SER A 35 2.18 -14.08 26.24
CA SER A 35 2.69 -15.43 25.96
C SER A 35 3.53 -15.39 24.67
N ARG A 36 4.80 -15.80 24.76
CA ARG A 36 5.66 -16.01 23.57
C ARG A 36 5.25 -17.25 22.76
N THR A 37 4.25 -17.99 23.23
CA THR A 37 3.80 -19.26 22.68
C THR A 37 2.28 -19.28 22.70
N TRP A 38 1.67 -19.31 21.51
CA TRP A 38 0.25 -19.58 21.32
C TRP A 38 0.05 -21.07 21.08
N GLY A 39 -0.99 -21.64 21.67
CA GLY A 39 -1.44 -22.98 21.32
C GLY A 39 -2.40 -22.95 20.12
N SER A 40 -2.73 -24.13 19.60
CA SER A 40 -3.70 -24.29 18.50
C SER A 40 -5.02 -23.56 18.76
N THR A 41 -5.53 -23.60 19.99
CA THR A 41 -6.77 -22.90 20.39
C THR A 41 -6.65 -21.38 20.36
N ASP A 42 -5.46 -20.83 20.63
CA ASP A 42 -5.25 -19.38 20.63
C ASP A 42 -5.24 -18.84 19.19
N PHE A 43 -4.66 -19.59 18.24
CA PHE A 43 -4.72 -19.25 16.82
C PHE A 43 -6.16 -19.24 16.29
N MET A 44 -7.00 -20.20 16.70
CA MET A 44 -8.42 -20.22 16.35
C MET A 44 -9.15 -18.98 16.90
N LYS A 45 -8.92 -18.63 18.16
CA LYS A 45 -9.49 -17.39 18.75
C LYS A 45 -9.02 -16.14 18.04
N ALA A 46 -7.75 -16.08 17.66
CA ALA A 46 -7.19 -14.95 16.93
C ALA A 46 -7.86 -14.78 15.56
N TYR A 47 -8.18 -15.88 14.87
CA TYR A 47 -8.96 -15.87 13.63
C TYR A 47 -10.39 -15.37 13.82
N ASP A 48 -11.01 -15.64 14.96
CA ASP A 48 -12.37 -15.16 15.25
C ASP A 48 -12.41 -13.66 15.60
N ILE A 49 -11.33 -13.14 16.19
CA ILE A 49 -11.27 -11.77 16.74
C ILE A 49 -10.62 -10.78 15.76
N SER A 50 -9.53 -11.18 15.09
CA SER A 50 -8.79 -10.31 14.18
C SER A 50 -9.41 -10.30 12.79
N LEU A 51 -9.90 -9.14 12.36
CA LEU A 51 -10.47 -8.94 11.03
C LEU A 51 -9.47 -9.27 9.91
N TYR A 52 -8.23 -8.82 10.06
CA TYR A 52 -7.19 -8.98 9.04
C TYR A 52 -6.74 -10.43 8.92
N THR A 53 -6.49 -11.10 10.06
CA THR A 53 -6.15 -12.53 10.07
C THR A 53 -7.29 -13.35 9.48
N ASN A 54 -8.53 -13.07 9.88
CA ASN A 54 -9.70 -13.74 9.34
C ASN A 54 -9.79 -13.62 7.82
N ARG A 55 -9.68 -12.39 7.31
CA ARG A 55 -9.83 -12.10 5.88
C ARG A 55 -8.71 -12.72 5.06
N ALA A 56 -7.47 -12.64 5.51
CA ALA A 56 -6.32 -13.18 4.79
C ALA A 56 -6.35 -14.70 4.70
N ILE A 57 -6.62 -15.38 5.81
CA ILE A 57 -6.74 -16.85 5.82
C ILE A 57 -7.95 -17.29 4.99
N SER A 58 -9.10 -16.60 5.12
CA SER A 58 -10.27 -16.96 4.32
C SER A 58 -10.01 -16.78 2.82
N LYS A 59 -9.30 -15.73 2.39
CA LYS A 59 -8.95 -15.55 0.98
C LYS A 59 -8.05 -16.66 0.42
N ARG A 60 -7.09 -17.14 1.20
CA ARG A 60 -6.27 -18.29 0.81
C ARG A 60 -7.09 -19.56 0.73
N ALA A 61 -7.88 -19.82 1.77
CA ALA A 61 -8.74 -20.99 1.86
C ALA A 61 -9.81 -21.05 0.76
N ASP A 62 -10.44 -19.94 0.44
CA ASP A 62 -11.44 -19.87 -0.63
C ASP A 62 -10.81 -20.25 -1.99
N LYS A 63 -9.58 -19.79 -2.27
CA LYS A 63 -8.88 -20.15 -3.51
C LYS A 63 -8.42 -21.59 -3.57
N VAL A 64 -8.01 -22.17 -2.43
CA VAL A 64 -7.75 -23.62 -2.35
C VAL A 64 -9.06 -24.42 -2.48
N GLY A 65 -10.18 -23.89 -2.01
CA GLY A 65 -11.51 -24.48 -2.18
C GLY A 65 -12.00 -24.49 -3.64
N GLU A 66 -11.54 -23.57 -4.47
CA GLU A 66 -11.83 -23.51 -5.91
C GLU A 66 -10.96 -24.47 -6.75
N ILE A 67 -10.19 -25.36 -6.13
CA ILE A 67 -9.34 -26.33 -6.86
C ILE A 67 -10.19 -27.24 -7.76
N GLU A 68 -9.72 -27.41 -8.99
CA GLU A 68 -10.21 -28.40 -9.93
C GLU A 68 -9.18 -29.51 -10.07
N PHE A 69 -9.47 -30.65 -9.43
CA PHE A 69 -8.61 -31.83 -9.53
C PHE A 69 -8.72 -32.49 -10.91
N LEU A 70 -7.64 -33.09 -11.36
CA LEU A 70 -7.56 -33.91 -12.56
C LEU A 70 -6.87 -35.22 -12.22
N LEU A 71 -7.41 -36.34 -12.68
CA LEU A 71 -6.78 -37.65 -12.54
C LEU A 71 -6.27 -38.11 -13.90
N GLN A 72 -5.02 -38.53 -13.99
CA GLN A 72 -4.38 -38.97 -15.24
C GLN A 72 -3.83 -40.39 -15.11
N ASP A 73 -3.90 -41.17 -16.20
CA ASP A 73 -3.19 -42.45 -16.33
C ASP A 73 -1.69 -42.21 -16.64
N LYS A 74 -0.85 -43.26 -16.60
CA LYS A 74 0.58 -43.20 -16.99
C LYS A 74 0.84 -42.62 -18.38
N LYS A 75 -0.18 -42.63 -19.25
CA LYS A 75 -0.12 -42.07 -20.62
C LYS A 75 -0.51 -40.59 -20.71
N GLY A 76 -1.01 -40.01 -19.61
CA GLY A 76 -1.48 -38.62 -19.55
C GLY A 76 -2.96 -38.42 -19.88
N ASP A 77 -3.69 -39.49 -20.20
CA ASP A 77 -5.12 -39.45 -20.51
C ASP A 77 -5.96 -39.20 -19.24
N GLU A 78 -6.96 -38.32 -19.33
CA GLU A 78 -7.83 -37.94 -18.22
C GLU A 78 -8.81 -39.07 -17.84
N ILE A 79 -8.80 -39.47 -16.57
CA ILE A 79 -9.71 -40.48 -16.00
C ILE A 79 -10.83 -39.75 -15.24
N LYS A 80 -12.04 -39.77 -15.79
CA LYS A 80 -13.22 -39.14 -15.16
C LYS A 80 -14.00 -40.10 -14.26
N ASP A 81 -14.02 -41.39 -14.61
CA ASP A 81 -14.83 -42.40 -13.95
C ASP A 81 -14.03 -43.17 -12.88
N ASP A 82 -13.53 -42.44 -11.87
CA ASP A 82 -12.93 -43.05 -10.69
C ASP A 82 -13.73 -42.74 -9.40
N PRO A 83 -14.09 -43.76 -8.60
CA PRO A 83 -14.88 -43.52 -7.40
C PRO A 83 -14.17 -42.78 -6.27
N ILE A 84 -12.85 -42.88 -6.15
CA ILE A 84 -12.06 -42.16 -5.15
C ILE A 84 -11.92 -40.70 -5.60
N PHE A 85 -11.73 -40.47 -6.90
CA PHE A 85 -11.76 -39.13 -7.49
C PHE A 85 -13.09 -38.41 -7.26
N ALA A 86 -14.22 -39.12 -7.36
CA ALA A 86 -15.54 -38.56 -7.04
C ALA A 86 -15.66 -38.08 -5.57
N LEU A 87 -14.93 -38.69 -4.63
CA LEU A 87 -14.90 -38.25 -3.23
C LEU A 87 -14.22 -36.88 -3.06
N LEU A 88 -13.33 -36.47 -3.95
CA LEU A 88 -12.70 -35.15 -3.85
C LEU A 88 -13.71 -34.01 -4.06
N ASN A 89 -14.73 -34.24 -4.89
CA ASN A 89 -15.83 -33.31 -5.14
C ASN A 89 -16.96 -33.43 -4.11
N LYS A 90 -17.20 -34.63 -3.58
CA LYS A 90 -18.20 -34.90 -2.54
C LYS A 90 -17.59 -35.76 -1.41
N PRO A 91 -16.81 -35.14 -0.51
CA PRO A 91 -16.02 -35.87 0.50
C PRO A 91 -16.87 -36.63 1.51
N ASN A 92 -18.02 -36.07 1.90
CA ASN A 92 -18.97 -36.73 2.78
C ASN A 92 -20.38 -36.13 2.58
N LYS A 93 -21.34 -36.56 3.41
CA LYS A 93 -22.74 -36.11 3.33
C LYS A 93 -22.96 -34.66 3.79
N VAL A 94 -22.00 -34.07 4.50
CA VAL A 94 -22.14 -32.76 5.15
C VAL A 94 -21.47 -31.65 4.33
N PHE A 95 -20.26 -31.90 3.83
CA PHE A 95 -19.45 -30.92 3.12
C PHE A 95 -19.45 -31.16 1.61
N THR A 96 -19.56 -30.07 0.86
CA THR A 96 -19.17 -30.04 -0.56
C THR A 96 -17.65 -29.99 -0.69
N GLY A 97 -17.09 -30.38 -1.83
CA GLY A 97 -15.65 -30.29 -2.12
C GLY A 97 -15.05 -28.92 -1.75
N PRO A 98 -15.57 -27.80 -2.28
CA PRO A 98 -15.02 -26.48 -1.97
C PRO A 98 -15.05 -26.11 -0.48
N GLN A 99 -16.12 -26.48 0.24
CA GLN A 99 -16.20 -26.24 1.68
C GLN A 99 -15.18 -27.07 2.46
N PHE A 100 -14.96 -28.32 2.04
CA PHE A 100 -14.01 -29.23 2.68
C PHE A 100 -12.57 -28.75 2.48
N TRP A 101 -12.17 -28.42 1.24
CA TRP A 101 -10.82 -27.96 0.94
C TRP A 101 -10.52 -26.57 1.50
N SER A 102 -11.51 -25.69 1.54
CA SER A 102 -11.41 -24.41 2.27
C SER A 102 -11.16 -24.64 3.77
N LEU A 103 -11.92 -25.55 4.41
CA LEU A 103 -11.71 -25.86 5.83
C LEU A 103 -10.35 -26.52 6.09
N TYR A 104 -9.92 -27.44 5.22
CA TYR A 104 -8.59 -28.04 5.26
C TYR A 104 -7.50 -26.96 5.25
N GLN A 105 -7.57 -26.01 4.32
CA GLN A 105 -6.57 -24.96 4.21
C GLN A 105 -6.59 -24.04 5.46
N LYS A 106 -7.77 -23.77 6.03
CA LYS A 106 -7.86 -23.02 7.30
C LYS A 106 -7.14 -23.74 8.44
N TYR A 107 -7.26 -25.05 8.56
CA TYR A 107 -6.51 -25.83 9.57
C TYR A 107 -5.00 -25.79 9.33
N MET A 108 -4.58 -25.93 8.08
CA MET A 108 -3.17 -25.79 7.69
C MET A 108 -2.61 -24.41 8.01
N ASP A 109 -3.38 -23.34 7.81
CA ASP A 109 -2.91 -21.98 8.09
C ASP A 109 -2.93 -21.65 9.58
N LEU A 110 -3.98 -22.04 10.29
CA LEU A 110 -4.19 -21.67 11.69
C LEU A 110 -3.36 -22.52 12.64
N VAL A 111 -3.30 -23.83 12.42
CA VAL A 111 -2.63 -24.77 13.32
C VAL A 111 -1.32 -25.28 12.73
N GLY A 112 -1.20 -25.31 11.40
CA GLY A 112 -0.03 -25.88 10.71
C GLY A 112 -0.20 -27.34 10.33
N GLU A 113 -1.32 -27.96 10.66
CA GLU A 113 -1.57 -29.38 10.47
C GLU A 113 -3.05 -29.67 10.21
N ALA A 114 -3.30 -30.67 9.37
CA ALA A 114 -4.62 -31.17 9.05
C ALA A 114 -4.62 -32.70 8.99
N TYR A 115 -5.74 -33.28 9.39
CA TYR A 115 -5.93 -34.73 9.49
C TYR A 115 -7.18 -35.12 8.70
N ILE A 116 -6.99 -35.87 7.62
CA ILE A 116 -8.10 -36.38 6.80
C ILE A 116 -8.27 -37.86 7.13
N TYR A 117 -9.33 -38.19 7.86
CA TYR A 117 -9.72 -39.56 8.15
C TYR A 117 -10.41 -40.18 6.93
N MET A 118 -9.91 -41.34 6.51
CA MET A 118 -10.47 -42.13 5.42
C MET A 118 -11.39 -43.20 6.00
N ARG A 119 -12.69 -42.95 5.93
CA ARG A 119 -13.67 -43.97 6.29
C ARG A 119 -13.70 -45.00 5.17
N SER A 120 -13.44 -46.25 5.56
CA SER A 120 -13.47 -47.38 4.66
C SER A 120 -14.50 -48.38 5.16
N GLU A 121 -15.27 -48.92 4.22
CA GLU A 121 -16.17 -50.03 4.47
C GLU A 121 -15.59 -51.27 3.80
N SER A 122 -15.74 -52.41 4.47
CA SER A 122 -15.33 -53.71 3.97
C SER A 122 -16.60 -54.54 3.89
N GLU A 123 -17.03 -54.86 2.66
CA GLU A 123 -18.00 -55.91 2.44
C GLU A 123 -17.27 -57.26 2.34
N ILE A 124 -17.94 -58.33 2.78
CA ILE A 124 -17.36 -59.67 2.77
C ILE A 124 -17.01 -60.02 1.30
N PHE A 125 -15.73 -60.32 1.05
CA PHE A 125 -15.12 -60.63 -0.27
C PHE A 125 -14.74 -59.44 -1.18
N GLU A 126 -14.90 -58.19 -0.76
CA GLU A 126 -14.41 -57.02 -1.51
C GLU A 126 -13.19 -56.35 -0.86
N PRO A 127 -12.26 -55.77 -1.65
CA PRO A 127 -11.15 -55.01 -1.12
C PRO A 127 -11.65 -53.76 -0.37
N LYS A 128 -10.99 -53.43 0.74
CA LYS A 128 -11.29 -52.27 1.59
C LYS A 128 -11.30 -51.00 0.74
N ARG A 129 -12.48 -50.40 0.54
CA ARG A 129 -12.66 -49.22 -0.31
C ARG A 129 -13.01 -48.02 0.54
N VAL A 130 -12.37 -46.89 0.27
CA VAL A 130 -12.69 -45.62 0.93
C VAL A 130 -14.04 -45.14 0.40
N THR A 131 -14.99 -44.87 1.31
CA THR A 131 -16.34 -44.44 0.97
C THR A 131 -16.59 -42.98 1.31
N GLU A 132 -15.92 -42.45 2.34
CA GLU A 132 -16.03 -41.06 2.76
C GLU A 132 -14.69 -40.57 3.34
N ILE A 133 -14.45 -39.27 3.23
CA ILE A 133 -13.33 -38.59 3.90
C ILE A 133 -13.83 -37.49 4.83
N HIS A 134 -13.23 -37.42 6.02
CA HIS A 134 -13.64 -36.53 7.10
C HIS A 134 -12.44 -35.73 7.63
N LEU A 135 -12.61 -34.42 7.79
CA LEU A 135 -11.59 -33.59 8.45
C LEU A 135 -11.73 -33.67 9.96
N LEU A 136 -10.70 -34.15 10.64
CA LEU A 136 -10.64 -34.12 12.09
C LEU A 136 -10.16 -32.74 12.56
N MET A 137 -10.80 -32.23 13.62
CA MET A 137 -10.39 -30.97 14.23
C MET A 137 -8.99 -31.11 14.86
N PRO A 138 -7.98 -30.33 14.42
CA PRO A 138 -6.59 -30.52 14.88
C PRO A 138 -6.40 -30.34 16.38
N THR A 139 -7.17 -29.45 17.02
CA THR A 139 -7.10 -29.19 18.47
C THR A 139 -7.54 -30.38 19.32
N ALA A 140 -8.24 -31.36 18.72
CA ALA A 140 -8.74 -32.55 19.38
C ALA A 140 -7.92 -33.82 19.08
N VAL A 141 -6.85 -33.70 18.27
CA VAL A 141 -5.95 -34.81 17.92
C VAL A 141 -4.68 -34.73 18.75
N THR A 142 -4.28 -35.85 19.35
CA THR A 142 -2.98 -36.00 20.00
C THR A 142 -2.21 -37.17 19.42
N HIS A 143 -0.92 -36.96 19.14
CA HIS A 143 -0.03 -37.99 18.62
C HIS A 143 0.42 -38.92 19.74
N GLN A 144 0.40 -40.21 19.47
CA GLN A 144 0.98 -41.24 20.33
C GLN A 144 1.83 -42.16 19.47
N LYS A 145 2.83 -42.80 20.08
CA LYS A 145 3.51 -43.91 19.43
C LYS A 145 2.90 -45.21 19.95
N ASN A 146 2.52 -46.10 19.06
CA ASN A 146 2.11 -47.43 19.44
C ASN A 146 3.28 -48.10 20.18
N LYS A 147 3.01 -48.66 21.36
CA LYS A 147 4.06 -49.25 22.23
C LYS A 147 4.64 -50.55 21.67
N GLU A 148 3.92 -51.22 20.77
CA GLU A 148 4.28 -52.51 20.20
C GLU A 148 4.92 -52.36 18.81
N THR A 149 4.34 -51.53 17.93
CA THR A 149 4.86 -51.32 16.56
C THR A 149 5.82 -50.13 16.44
N GLY A 150 5.77 -49.18 17.37
CA GLY A 150 6.53 -47.92 17.30
C GLY A 150 5.98 -46.90 16.30
N GLU A 151 4.91 -47.24 15.58
CA GLU A 151 4.26 -46.41 14.57
C GLU A 151 3.49 -45.25 15.21
N LEU A 152 3.26 -44.20 14.40
CA LEU A 152 2.53 -43.02 14.84
C LEU A 152 1.01 -43.30 14.80
N GLU A 153 0.34 -43.08 15.93
CA GLU A 153 -1.11 -43.17 16.07
C GLU A 153 -1.72 -41.82 16.42
N PHE A 154 -2.95 -41.61 15.98
CA PHE A 154 -3.69 -40.38 16.16
C PHE A 154 -4.88 -40.62 17.07
N LYS A 155 -4.81 -40.11 18.30
CA LYS A 155 -5.90 -40.18 19.27
C LYS A 155 -6.80 -38.94 19.11
N TYR A 156 -8.02 -39.15 18.63
CA TYR A 156 -9.03 -38.11 18.46
C TYR A 156 -10.04 -38.12 19.60
N SER A 157 -10.13 -37.01 20.35
CA SER A 157 -10.97 -36.89 21.54
C SER A 157 -12.08 -35.86 21.30
N THR A 158 -13.34 -36.31 21.24
CA THR A 158 -14.52 -35.45 21.10
C THR A 158 -15.46 -35.68 22.28
N GLY A 159 -15.58 -34.68 23.15
CA GLY A 159 -16.38 -34.80 24.36
C GLY A 159 -15.92 -35.98 25.23
N ASN A 160 -16.77 -37.00 25.37
CA ASN A 160 -16.49 -38.20 26.17
C ASN A 160 -15.97 -39.39 25.35
N THR A 161 -15.95 -39.31 24.02
CA THR A 161 -15.50 -40.40 23.16
C THR A 161 -14.08 -40.15 22.70
N THR A 162 -13.24 -41.17 22.84
CA THR A 162 -11.90 -41.17 22.26
C THR A 162 -11.77 -42.33 21.29
N VAL A 163 -11.37 -42.02 20.07
CA VAL A 163 -11.06 -43.00 19.02
C VAL A 163 -9.58 -42.85 18.65
N THR A 164 -8.89 -43.97 18.48
CA THR A 164 -7.51 -43.99 18.01
C THR A 164 -7.51 -44.49 16.57
N TYR A 165 -6.84 -43.76 15.68
CA TYR A 165 -6.66 -44.10 14.29
C TYR A 165 -5.20 -44.44 14.01
N SER A 166 -4.96 -45.40 13.15
CA SER A 166 -3.60 -45.74 12.70
C SER A 166 -3.10 -44.73 11.65
N GLN A 167 -1.80 -44.79 11.36
CA GLN A 167 -1.19 -43.95 10.32
C GLN A 167 -1.78 -44.18 8.92
N ASP A 168 -2.30 -45.39 8.66
CA ASP A 168 -2.87 -45.73 7.36
C ASP A 168 -4.29 -45.23 7.14
N GLU A 169 -5.01 -44.94 8.22
CA GLU A 169 -6.38 -44.44 8.17
C GLU A 169 -6.45 -42.91 8.02
N ILE A 170 -5.33 -42.22 8.20
CA ILE A 170 -5.26 -40.75 8.19
C ILE A 170 -4.25 -40.26 7.17
N ILE A 171 -4.70 -39.39 6.27
CA ILE A 171 -3.82 -38.52 5.50
C ILE A 171 -3.43 -37.36 6.40
N TYR A 172 -2.19 -37.39 6.91
CA TYR A 172 -1.66 -36.36 7.79
C TYR A 172 -0.79 -35.38 7.00
N VAL A 173 -1.25 -34.14 6.90
CA VAL A 173 -0.51 -33.05 6.23
C VAL A 173 -0.09 -32.01 7.25
N ARG A 174 1.14 -31.53 7.13
CA ARG A 174 1.72 -30.56 8.07
C ARG A 174 2.72 -29.62 7.41
N ASN A 175 2.77 -28.39 7.93
CA ASN A 175 3.87 -27.46 7.70
C ASN A 175 5.02 -27.84 8.64
N PRO A 176 6.21 -28.22 8.14
CA PRO A 176 7.29 -28.68 9.00
C PRO A 176 7.67 -27.66 10.09
N ASP A 177 7.53 -28.05 11.37
CA ASP A 177 8.01 -27.22 12.49
C ASP A 177 9.50 -27.48 12.75
N PRO A 178 10.39 -26.47 12.68
CA PRO A 178 11.80 -26.63 13.00
C PRO A 178 12.06 -27.07 14.44
N LYS A 179 11.13 -26.82 15.37
CA LYS A 179 11.26 -27.23 16.78
C LYS A 179 10.77 -28.65 17.03
N ASN A 180 9.80 -29.12 16.24
CA ASN A 180 9.23 -30.45 16.39
C ASN A 180 8.87 -31.04 15.01
N PRO A 181 9.76 -31.84 14.40
CA PRO A 181 9.53 -32.41 13.07
C PRO A 181 8.27 -33.27 12.93
N LEU A 182 7.67 -33.73 14.05
CA LEU A 182 6.45 -34.53 14.03
C LEU A 182 5.17 -33.68 13.95
N ARG A 183 5.25 -32.38 14.27
CA ARG A 183 4.10 -31.47 14.37
C ARG A 183 4.12 -30.39 13.29
N GLY A 184 2.93 -29.84 13.05
CA GLY A 184 2.72 -28.70 12.19
C GLY A 184 3.06 -27.38 12.86
N GLN A 185 3.61 -26.41 12.12
CA GLN A 185 3.74 -25.03 12.54
C GLN A 185 2.70 -24.13 11.86
N SER A 186 1.93 -23.39 12.67
CA SER A 186 1.03 -22.34 12.20
C SER A 186 1.81 -21.23 11.50
N ILE A 187 1.32 -20.75 10.36
CA ILE A 187 1.90 -19.58 9.69
C ILE A 187 1.75 -18.32 10.53
N LEU A 188 0.79 -18.27 11.45
CA LEU A 188 0.56 -17.14 12.34
C LEU A 188 1.58 -17.05 13.48
N GLN A 189 2.36 -18.11 13.70
CA GLN A 189 3.31 -18.22 14.81
C GLN A 189 4.36 -17.09 14.81
N ALA A 190 4.80 -16.63 13.63
CA ALA A 190 5.77 -15.55 13.50
C ALA A 190 5.14 -14.16 13.72
N GLY A 191 3.83 -14.02 13.48
CA GLY A 191 3.09 -12.75 13.54
C GLY A 191 2.30 -12.52 14.82
N ILE A 192 2.47 -13.33 15.87
CA ILE A 192 1.72 -13.23 17.14
C ILE A 192 1.70 -11.79 17.67
N ASN A 193 2.85 -11.12 17.71
CA ASN A 193 2.95 -9.76 18.24
C ASN A 193 2.17 -8.75 17.38
N ALA A 194 2.19 -8.90 16.06
CA ALA A 194 1.46 -8.03 15.13
C ALA A 194 -0.06 -8.20 15.32
N ILE A 195 -0.53 -9.45 15.41
CA ILE A 195 -1.94 -9.78 15.67
C ILE A 195 -2.38 -9.25 17.04
N GLN A 196 -1.58 -9.48 18.09
CA GLN A 196 -1.87 -8.96 19.42
C GLN A 196 -1.99 -7.43 19.43
N THR A 197 -1.06 -6.75 18.77
CA THR A 197 -1.04 -5.29 18.69
C THR A 197 -2.29 -4.77 17.98
N GLU A 198 -2.65 -5.39 16.85
CA GLU A 198 -3.84 -5.05 16.09
C GLU A 198 -5.14 -5.24 16.90
N ILE A 199 -5.29 -6.39 17.57
CA ILE A 199 -6.44 -6.69 18.44
C ILE A 199 -6.49 -5.70 19.61
N GLN A 200 -5.36 -5.37 20.22
CA GLN A 200 -5.27 -4.43 21.35
C GLN A 200 -5.68 -3.02 20.95
N ILE A 201 -5.17 -2.52 19.82
CA ILE A 201 -5.53 -1.20 19.29
C ILE A 201 -7.03 -1.16 18.97
N SER A 202 -7.55 -2.19 18.31
CA SER A 202 -8.98 -2.27 17.98
C SER A 202 -9.85 -2.33 19.24
N THR A 203 -9.47 -3.13 20.23
CA THR A 203 -10.18 -3.22 21.52
C THR A 203 -10.13 -1.91 22.30
N TYR A 204 -8.99 -1.22 22.28
CA TYR A 204 -8.83 0.10 22.89
C TYR A 204 -9.78 1.12 22.25
N HIS A 205 -9.82 1.19 20.92
CA HIS A 205 -10.74 2.07 20.20
C HIS A 205 -12.20 1.75 20.47
N SER A 206 -12.61 0.48 20.40
CA SER A 206 -14.00 0.09 20.69
C SER A 206 -14.42 0.49 22.10
N ARG A 207 -13.56 0.27 23.11
CA ARG A 207 -13.85 0.66 24.50
C ARG A 207 -13.88 2.18 24.69
N ILE A 208 -13.07 2.95 23.97
CA ILE A 208 -13.17 4.42 24.00
C ILE A 208 -14.53 4.85 23.47
N LEU A 209 -14.97 4.29 22.34
CA LEU A 209 -16.26 4.62 21.73
C LEU A 209 -17.42 4.22 22.66
N GLU A 210 -17.40 3.02 23.23
CA GLU A 210 -18.42 2.52 24.17
C GLU A 210 -18.51 3.37 25.44
N ASN A 211 -17.37 3.73 26.03
CA ASN A 211 -17.33 4.52 27.26
C ASN A 211 -17.60 6.02 27.01
N GLY A 212 -17.92 6.43 25.78
CA GLY A 212 -18.37 7.79 25.45
C GLY A 212 -17.28 8.76 25.05
N GLY A 213 -16.18 8.27 24.46
CA GLY A 213 -15.08 9.12 24.04
C GLY A 213 -14.22 9.57 25.22
N LYS A 214 -13.04 10.09 24.92
CA LYS A 214 -12.06 10.61 25.88
C LYS A 214 -12.64 11.63 26.86
N MET A 215 -11.82 12.09 27.82
CA MET A 215 -12.06 13.37 28.47
C MET A 215 -12.31 14.43 27.39
N GLU A 216 -13.58 14.76 27.12
CA GLU A 216 -13.99 15.63 26.00
C GLU A 216 -13.42 17.04 26.16
N GLY A 217 -13.11 17.43 27.39
CA GLY A 217 -12.34 18.62 27.69
C GLY A 217 -11.95 18.71 29.16
N VAL A 218 -11.13 19.71 29.47
CA VAL A 218 -10.85 20.12 30.85
C VAL A 218 -11.57 21.42 31.10
N PHE A 219 -12.39 21.46 32.15
CA PHE A 219 -12.99 22.70 32.63
C PHE A 219 -11.97 23.50 33.40
N LYS A 220 -11.57 24.65 32.84
CA LYS A 220 -10.70 25.60 33.52
C LYS A 220 -11.55 26.69 34.15
N PHE A 221 -11.67 26.67 35.46
CA PHE A 221 -12.35 27.71 36.23
C PHE A 221 -11.36 28.84 36.55
N LYS A 222 -11.77 30.10 36.36
CA LYS A 222 -10.95 31.27 36.70
C LYS A 222 -10.86 31.53 38.21
N THR A 223 -11.71 30.89 39.01
CA THR A 223 -11.75 31.05 40.48
C THR A 223 -10.62 30.25 41.16
N PRO A 224 -9.77 30.87 42.00
CA PRO A 224 -8.57 30.21 42.53
C PRO A 224 -8.83 29.07 43.53
N ASN A 225 -9.98 29.04 44.20
CA ASN A 225 -10.26 28.11 45.31
C ASN A 225 -11.70 27.57 45.25
N LEU A 226 -11.91 26.48 44.51
CA LEU A 226 -13.11 25.65 44.67
C LEU A 226 -12.90 24.69 45.85
N THR A 227 -13.88 24.59 46.74
CA THR A 227 -13.87 23.60 47.84
C THR A 227 -14.15 22.18 47.31
N GLU A 228 -13.67 21.12 47.99
CA GLU A 228 -13.91 19.72 47.58
C GLU A 228 -15.40 19.40 47.42
N ASP A 229 -16.26 19.97 48.27
CA ASP A 229 -17.71 19.76 48.23
C ASP A 229 -18.36 20.40 47.01
N GLN A 230 -17.92 21.61 46.62
CA GLN A 230 -18.41 22.28 45.41
C GLN A 230 -17.99 21.53 44.13
N LEU A 231 -16.76 21.04 44.09
CA LEU A 231 -16.25 20.22 42.99
C LEU A 231 -17.02 18.90 42.86
N THR A 232 -17.36 18.27 43.99
CA THR A 232 -18.12 17.01 44.02
C THR A 232 -19.57 17.23 43.55
N GLN A 233 -20.23 18.29 44.02
CA GLN A 233 -21.59 18.63 43.56
C GLN A 233 -21.65 18.96 42.07
N MET A 234 -20.64 19.68 41.54
CA MET A 234 -20.54 19.96 40.11
C MET A 234 -20.32 18.69 39.28
N LYS A 235 -19.49 17.76 39.78
CA LYS A 235 -19.24 16.48 39.12
C LYS A 235 -20.49 15.59 39.07
N ASP A 236 -21.23 15.51 40.17
CA ASP A 236 -22.46 14.71 40.24
C ASP A 236 -23.56 15.30 39.35
N ARG A 237 -23.67 16.64 39.31
CA ARG A 237 -24.58 17.34 38.39
C ARG A 237 -24.18 17.08 36.93
N TYR A 238 -22.89 17.21 36.61
CA TYR A 238 -22.36 16.91 35.28
C TYR A 238 -22.66 15.47 34.85
N GLN A 239 -22.44 14.48 35.70
CA GLN A 239 -22.71 13.07 35.36
C GLN A 239 -24.20 12.81 35.11
N LYS A 240 -25.10 13.41 35.90
CA LYS A 240 -26.55 13.28 35.72
C LYS A 240 -27.03 13.97 34.44
N GLU A 241 -26.56 15.18 34.18
CA GLU A 241 -26.98 15.99 33.03
C GLU A 241 -26.35 15.50 31.72
N TYR A 242 -25.08 15.10 31.72
CA TYR A 242 -24.40 14.51 30.56
C TYR A 242 -25.06 13.20 30.11
N GLY A 243 -25.44 12.34 31.06
CA GLY A 243 -26.17 11.10 30.75
C GLY A 243 -27.55 11.34 30.10
N ALA A 244 -28.23 12.43 30.45
CA ALA A 244 -29.50 12.83 29.85
C ALA A 244 -29.31 13.55 28.50
N ALA A 245 -28.33 14.46 28.40
CA ALA A 245 -27.99 15.22 27.21
C ALA A 245 -27.49 14.31 26.06
N LYS A 246 -26.65 13.30 26.37
CA LYS A 246 -26.17 12.30 25.40
C LYS A 246 -27.30 11.47 24.79
N LYS A 247 -28.34 11.15 25.57
CA LYS A 247 -29.54 10.44 25.08
C LYS A 247 -30.47 11.32 24.27
N ALA A 248 -30.51 12.63 24.57
CA ALA A 248 -31.41 13.59 23.94
C ALA A 248 -30.78 14.36 22.77
N GLY A 249 -29.44 14.29 22.58
CA GLY A 249 -28.73 15.03 21.54
C GLY A 249 -28.70 16.55 21.77
N VAL A 250 -28.90 17.02 23.00
CA VAL A 250 -29.03 18.45 23.32
C VAL A 250 -27.69 19.00 23.82
N PRO A 251 -27.22 20.17 23.32
CA PRO A 251 -26.00 20.81 23.82
C PRO A 251 -26.10 21.17 25.30
N MET A 252 -25.08 20.84 26.09
CA MET A 252 -25.00 21.15 27.51
C MET A 252 -24.42 22.55 27.72
N PHE A 253 -25.12 23.40 28.47
CA PHE A 253 -24.64 24.74 28.84
C PHE A 253 -24.22 24.76 30.31
N LEU A 254 -23.00 25.20 30.60
CA LEU A 254 -22.51 25.39 31.96
C LEU A 254 -22.56 26.88 32.31
N GLY A 255 -23.19 27.21 33.44
CA GLY A 255 -23.21 28.58 33.96
C GLY A 255 -21.91 28.94 34.69
N GLY A 256 -21.29 30.06 34.31
CA GLY A 256 -20.09 30.63 34.96
C GLY A 256 -18.93 30.89 33.98
N ASP A 257 -17.90 31.60 34.43
CA ASP A 257 -16.67 31.91 33.67
C ASP A 257 -15.74 30.69 33.53
N ALA A 258 -16.26 29.57 33.00
CA ALA A 258 -15.52 28.35 32.76
C ALA A 258 -15.12 28.25 31.28
N ASP A 259 -13.82 28.13 31.01
CA ASP A 259 -13.32 27.90 29.65
C ASP A 259 -13.32 26.38 29.39
N TYR A 260 -14.05 25.93 28.36
CA TYR A 260 -14.03 24.54 27.88
C TYR A 260 -12.93 24.38 26.82
N VAL A 261 -11.94 23.56 27.12
CA VAL A 261 -10.87 23.23 26.16
C VAL A 261 -11.15 21.86 25.55
N ASN A 262 -11.57 21.84 24.28
CA ASN A 262 -11.74 20.61 23.52
C ASN A 262 -10.35 19.99 23.26
N LEU A 263 -10.12 18.78 23.77
CA LEU A 263 -8.90 18.03 23.50
C LEU A 263 -9.14 17.22 22.21
N GLY A 264 -8.60 17.69 21.09
CA GLY A 264 -8.58 16.91 19.84
C GLY A 264 -7.87 15.55 19.98
N LEU A 265 -7.80 14.79 18.88
CA LEU A 265 -7.08 13.50 18.87
C LEU A 265 -5.67 13.71 19.42
N SER A 266 -5.29 12.91 20.42
CA SER A 266 -3.95 13.05 21.00
C SER A 266 -2.91 12.55 20.00
N PRO A 267 -1.68 13.09 19.97
CA PRO A 267 -0.58 12.54 19.17
C PRO A 267 -0.39 11.02 19.30
N THR A 268 -0.72 10.45 20.47
CA THR A 268 -0.71 9.00 20.73
C THR A 268 -1.73 8.22 19.89
N GLU A 269 -2.89 8.78 19.56
CA GLU A 269 -3.92 8.09 18.75
C GLU A 269 -3.58 8.08 17.26
N LEU A 270 -2.97 9.16 16.76
CA LEU A 270 -2.42 9.16 15.41
C LEU A 270 -1.37 8.04 15.28
N SER A 271 -0.50 7.89 16.29
CA SER A 271 0.47 6.79 16.31
C SER A 271 -0.17 5.40 16.39
N TYR A 272 -1.36 5.24 17.00
CA TYR A 272 -2.09 3.95 17.01
C TYR A 272 -2.74 3.62 15.68
N LEU A 273 -3.24 4.61 14.94
CA LEU A 273 -3.75 4.41 13.58
C LEU A 273 -2.62 4.00 12.63
N GLU A 274 -1.47 4.65 12.73
CA GLU A 274 -0.26 4.26 11.98
C GLU A 274 0.22 2.86 12.37
N ALA A 275 0.28 2.54 13.66
CA ALA A 275 0.62 1.21 14.14
C ALA A 275 -0.35 0.13 13.60
N LYS A 276 -1.66 0.42 13.55
CA LYS A 276 -2.66 -0.49 12.97
C LYS A 276 -2.46 -0.68 11.46
N LYS A 277 -2.10 0.39 10.72
CA LYS A 277 -1.73 0.27 9.30
C LYS A 277 -0.47 -0.58 9.12
N MET A 278 0.53 -0.43 10.00
CA MET A 278 1.75 -1.25 9.96
C MET A 278 1.46 -2.73 10.23
N THR A 279 0.65 -3.06 11.24
CA THR A 279 0.26 -4.46 11.55
C THR A 279 -0.48 -5.12 10.38
N PHE A 280 -1.22 -4.36 9.58
CA PHE A 280 -1.85 -4.86 8.37
C PHE A 280 -0.81 -5.26 7.30
N GLN A 281 0.26 -4.49 7.16
CA GLN A 281 1.36 -4.84 6.24
C GLN A 281 2.09 -6.09 6.71
N ASP A 282 2.35 -6.21 8.02
CA ASP A 282 2.98 -7.39 8.61
C ASP A 282 2.14 -8.65 8.36
N LEU A 283 0.81 -8.55 8.46
CA LEU A 283 -0.11 -9.66 8.17
C LEU A 283 -0.17 -10.02 6.68
N ALA A 284 -0.08 -9.05 5.78
CA ALA A 284 0.04 -9.31 4.35
C ALA A 284 1.33 -10.08 4.03
N ILE A 285 2.45 -9.69 4.63
CA ILE A 285 3.74 -10.40 4.52
C ILE A 285 3.63 -11.82 5.09
N LEU A 286 3.05 -11.96 6.28
CA LEU A 286 2.91 -13.23 6.99
C LEU A 286 2.09 -14.26 6.21
N THR A 287 1.04 -13.81 5.53
CA THR A 287 0.10 -14.69 4.83
C THR A 287 0.41 -14.85 3.34
N GLY A 288 1.28 -14.00 2.78
CA GLY A 288 1.52 -13.94 1.33
C GLY A 288 0.36 -13.33 0.54
N VAL A 289 -0.70 -12.84 1.21
CA VAL A 289 -1.86 -12.23 0.53
C VAL A 289 -1.56 -10.75 0.26
N PRO A 290 -1.53 -10.29 -1.01
CA PRO A 290 -1.31 -8.90 -1.33
C PRO A 290 -2.40 -7.99 -0.73
N LYS A 291 -1.99 -6.78 -0.33
CA LYS A 291 -2.90 -5.75 0.22
C LYS A 291 -4.06 -5.40 -0.71
N SER A 292 -3.82 -5.48 -2.03
CA SER A 292 -4.82 -5.27 -3.08
C SER A 292 -5.96 -6.27 -3.03
N ILE A 293 -5.69 -7.52 -2.62
CA ILE A 293 -6.72 -8.56 -2.49
C ILE A 293 -7.48 -8.45 -1.15
N LEU A 294 -6.85 -7.87 -0.13
CA LEU A 294 -7.43 -7.64 1.20
C LEU A 294 -8.34 -6.40 1.29
N ALA A 295 -8.57 -5.70 0.18
CA ALA A 295 -9.52 -4.59 0.03
C ALA A 295 -9.14 -3.26 0.74
N THR A 296 -7.86 -2.98 0.94
CA THR A 296 -7.39 -1.60 1.21
C THR A 296 -7.11 -0.88 -0.10
N THR A 297 -7.90 0.15 -0.39
CA THR A 297 -7.84 0.96 -1.62
C THR A 297 -6.85 2.12 -1.57
N ASP A 298 -6.18 2.35 -0.43
CA ASP A 298 -5.34 3.54 -0.23
C ASP A 298 -4.12 3.62 -1.20
N ASP A 299 -3.66 2.50 -1.78
CA ASP A 299 -2.39 2.44 -2.54
C ASP A 299 -2.43 1.62 -3.86
N VAL A 300 -3.59 1.19 -4.35
CA VAL A 300 -3.65 0.23 -5.48
C VAL A 300 -4.17 0.89 -6.74
N LYS A 301 -3.26 1.25 -7.65
CA LYS A 301 -3.60 1.53 -9.06
C LYS A 301 -4.17 0.24 -9.67
N PHE A 302 -5.32 0.34 -10.35
CA PHE A 302 -6.03 -0.82 -10.92
C PHE A 302 -5.15 -1.71 -11.80
N ASP A 303 -4.16 -1.13 -12.50
CA ASP A 303 -3.22 -1.85 -13.38
C ASP A 303 -2.26 -2.79 -12.60
N ASN A 304 -2.04 -2.56 -11.30
CA ASN A 304 -1.24 -3.44 -10.45
C ASN A 304 -2.04 -4.60 -9.82
N ALA A 305 -3.38 -4.58 -9.94
CA ALA A 305 -4.23 -5.58 -9.29
C ALA A 305 -4.10 -6.95 -9.95
N ASP A 306 -4.02 -7.00 -11.29
CA ASP A 306 -3.88 -8.25 -12.04
C ASP A 306 -2.51 -8.90 -11.82
N ALA A 307 -1.44 -8.09 -11.84
CA ALA A 307 -0.11 -8.57 -11.48
C ALA A 307 -0.05 -9.09 -10.04
N SER A 308 -0.68 -8.39 -9.08
CA SER A 308 -0.77 -8.85 -7.68
C SER A 308 -1.55 -10.16 -7.56
N LYS A 309 -2.63 -10.31 -8.34
CA LYS A 309 -3.43 -11.54 -8.38
C LYS A 309 -2.65 -12.70 -8.96
N ALA A 310 -1.89 -12.48 -10.04
CA ALA A 310 -1.00 -13.48 -10.62
C ALA A 310 0.05 -13.95 -9.60
N ILE A 311 0.76 -13.01 -8.96
CA ILE A 311 1.75 -13.32 -7.91
C ILE A 311 1.13 -14.10 -6.75
N PHE A 312 -0.07 -13.71 -6.30
CA PHE A 312 -0.76 -14.42 -5.23
C PHE A 312 -1.08 -15.86 -5.63
N LEU A 313 -1.56 -16.08 -6.85
CA LEU A 313 -1.88 -17.42 -7.34
C LEU A 313 -0.62 -18.27 -7.54
N SER A 314 0.41 -17.73 -8.18
CA SER A 314 1.64 -18.46 -8.51
C SER A 314 2.56 -18.72 -7.31
N GLU A 315 2.76 -17.72 -6.44
CA GLU A 315 3.72 -17.81 -5.33
C GLU A 315 3.08 -18.32 -4.03
N THR A 316 1.79 -18.08 -3.83
CA THR A 316 1.11 -18.45 -2.57
C THR A 316 0.17 -19.63 -2.73
N ILE A 317 -0.75 -19.62 -3.70
CA ILE A 317 -1.77 -20.68 -3.82
C ILE A 317 -1.20 -21.93 -4.47
N LEU A 318 -0.47 -21.80 -5.57
CA LEU A 318 0.05 -22.93 -6.34
C LEU A 318 0.92 -23.89 -5.51
N PRO A 319 1.83 -23.44 -4.62
CA PRO A 319 2.58 -24.35 -3.74
C PRO A 319 1.69 -25.10 -2.73
N LEU A 320 0.61 -24.48 -2.26
CA LEU A 320 -0.35 -25.12 -1.34
C LEU A 320 -1.13 -26.21 -2.06
N LEU A 321 -1.59 -25.94 -3.29
CA LEU A 321 -2.27 -26.94 -4.12
C LEU A 321 -1.36 -28.12 -4.44
N LYS A 322 -0.09 -27.86 -4.78
CA LYS A 322 0.92 -28.92 -4.98
C LYS A 322 1.08 -29.80 -3.74
N THR A 323 1.23 -29.18 -2.57
CA THR A 323 1.41 -29.91 -1.30
C THR A 323 0.19 -30.77 -0.98
N LEU A 324 -1.02 -30.22 -1.14
CA LEU A 324 -2.26 -30.96 -0.97
C LEU A 324 -2.34 -32.14 -1.93
N THR A 325 -2.13 -31.88 -3.22
CA THR A 325 -2.29 -32.88 -4.28
C THR A 325 -1.29 -34.02 -4.11
N ILE A 326 -0.02 -33.74 -3.85
CA ILE A 326 1.00 -34.77 -3.57
C ILE A 326 0.63 -35.61 -2.34
N SER A 327 0.08 -34.97 -1.29
CA SER A 327 -0.31 -35.69 -0.07
C SER A 327 -1.50 -36.62 -0.30
N LEU A 328 -2.43 -36.22 -1.17
CA LEU A 328 -3.57 -37.05 -1.58
C LEU A 328 -3.13 -38.16 -2.53
N ASP A 329 -2.34 -37.83 -3.55
CA ASP A 329 -1.83 -38.75 -4.57
C ASP A 329 -1.13 -39.95 -3.93
N ASN A 330 -0.14 -39.68 -3.07
CA ASN A 330 0.65 -40.70 -2.38
C ASN A 330 -0.16 -41.67 -1.50
N LYS A 331 -1.39 -41.31 -1.09
CA LYS A 331 -2.18 -42.13 -0.15
C LYS A 331 -3.47 -42.69 -0.75
N LEU A 332 -4.10 -41.97 -1.68
CA LEU A 332 -5.38 -42.34 -2.26
C LEU A 332 -5.27 -43.08 -3.59
N PHE A 333 -4.21 -42.82 -4.36
CA PHE A 333 -4.08 -43.35 -5.71
C PHE A 333 -2.89 -44.31 -5.81
N PRO A 334 -3.05 -45.44 -6.53
CA PRO A 334 -1.95 -46.34 -6.85
C PRO A 334 -0.95 -45.73 -7.85
N ASP A 335 0.28 -46.26 -7.90
CA ASP A 335 1.41 -45.77 -8.73
C ASP A 335 1.15 -45.73 -10.25
N ASP A 336 0.00 -46.23 -10.72
CA ASP A 336 -0.42 -46.17 -12.11
C ASP A 336 -1.27 -44.95 -12.46
N ARG A 337 -1.62 -44.14 -11.46
CA ARG A 337 -2.40 -42.93 -11.65
C ARG A 337 -1.72 -41.76 -10.97
N THR A 338 -1.98 -40.57 -11.49
CA THR A 338 -1.45 -39.35 -10.91
C THR A 338 -2.56 -38.33 -10.77
N LEU A 339 -2.77 -37.88 -9.54
CA LEU A 339 -3.62 -36.76 -9.22
C LEU A 339 -2.85 -35.46 -9.48
N THR A 340 -3.43 -34.60 -10.30
CA THR A 340 -2.98 -33.24 -10.57
C THR A 340 -4.16 -32.27 -10.43
N PHE A 341 -3.98 -31.02 -10.83
CA PHE A 341 -5.01 -29.99 -10.79
C PHE A 341 -4.85 -29.01 -11.96
N VAL A 342 -5.93 -28.33 -12.33
CA VAL A 342 -5.90 -27.24 -13.30
C VAL A 342 -5.19 -26.04 -12.66
N ASP A 343 -4.12 -25.53 -13.27
CA ASP A 343 -3.40 -24.36 -12.75
C ASP A 343 -4.35 -23.15 -12.70
N PRO A 344 -4.66 -22.60 -11.51
CA PRO A 344 -5.59 -21.48 -11.38
C PRO A 344 -4.95 -20.14 -11.80
N THR A 345 -3.65 -20.11 -12.07
CA THR A 345 -2.93 -18.90 -12.47
C THR A 345 -3.36 -18.51 -13.87
N PRO A 346 -3.90 -17.30 -14.10
CA PRO A 346 -4.22 -16.85 -15.44
C PRO A 346 -2.93 -16.86 -16.26
N GLU A 347 -2.91 -17.59 -17.38
CA GLU A 347 -1.82 -17.49 -18.33
C GLU A 347 -1.65 -16.03 -18.72
N ASN A 348 -0.43 -15.52 -18.61
CA ASN A 348 -0.12 -14.17 -19.07
C ASN A 348 -0.07 -14.20 -20.60
N VAL A 349 -1.24 -14.14 -21.22
CA VAL A 349 -1.44 -14.22 -22.68
C VAL A 349 -0.53 -13.22 -23.39
N GLU A 350 -0.28 -12.05 -22.79
CA GLU A 350 0.62 -11.03 -23.32
C GLU A 350 2.09 -11.45 -23.29
N GLN A 351 2.55 -12.12 -22.23
CA GLN A 351 3.92 -12.64 -22.13
C GLN A 351 4.14 -13.82 -23.09
N ILE A 352 3.16 -14.71 -23.23
CA ILE A 352 3.18 -15.80 -24.22
C ILE A 352 3.17 -15.22 -25.64
N LEU A 353 2.35 -14.19 -25.92
CA LEU A 353 2.36 -13.44 -27.17
C LEU A 353 3.74 -12.85 -27.47
N LYS A 354 4.36 -12.18 -26.50
CA LYS A 354 5.71 -11.60 -26.64
C LYS A 354 6.79 -12.66 -26.85
N GLN A 355 6.71 -13.80 -26.16
CA GLN A 355 7.65 -14.92 -26.36
C GLN A 355 7.51 -15.55 -27.73
N VAL A 356 6.28 -15.81 -28.17
CA VAL A 356 5.99 -16.37 -29.50
C VAL A 356 6.39 -15.38 -30.60
N GLU A 357 6.07 -14.10 -30.45
CA GLU A 357 6.47 -13.05 -31.39
C GLU A 357 7.99 -12.90 -31.44
N SER A 358 8.68 -12.95 -30.30
CA SER A 358 10.14 -12.96 -30.22
C SER A 358 10.74 -14.20 -30.87
N GLY A 359 10.15 -15.38 -30.64
CA GLY A 359 10.61 -16.64 -31.22
C GLY A 359 10.55 -16.67 -32.74
N ILE A 360 9.44 -16.17 -33.29
CA ILE A 360 9.24 -16.04 -34.73
C ILE A 360 10.15 -14.94 -35.31
N LYS A 361 10.28 -13.79 -34.64
CA LYS A 361 11.15 -12.68 -35.10
C LYS A 361 12.64 -12.99 -35.05
N ASN A 362 13.08 -13.81 -34.10
CA ASN A 362 14.48 -14.20 -33.92
C ASN A 362 14.80 -15.57 -34.54
N TYR A 363 13.87 -16.14 -35.30
CA TYR A 363 14.08 -17.35 -36.13
C TYR A 363 14.51 -18.59 -35.35
N TYR A 364 14.04 -18.76 -34.11
CA TYR A 364 14.30 -19.98 -33.31
C TYR A 364 13.03 -20.78 -33.01
N MET A 365 11.87 -20.33 -33.49
CA MET A 365 10.58 -20.98 -33.27
C MET A 365 9.81 -21.10 -34.59
N THR A 366 9.28 -22.28 -34.91
CA THR A 366 8.47 -22.51 -36.11
C THR A 366 7.02 -22.04 -35.92
N PRO A 367 6.28 -21.75 -36.99
CA PRO A 367 4.86 -21.47 -36.92
C PRO A 367 4.03 -22.55 -36.21
N ASN A 368 4.36 -23.84 -36.38
CA ASN A 368 3.67 -24.94 -35.70
C ASN A 368 4.07 -25.07 -34.23
N GLU A 369 5.32 -24.79 -33.85
CA GLU A 369 5.72 -24.68 -32.44
C GLU A 369 4.98 -23.53 -31.74
N ALA A 370 4.85 -22.38 -32.40
CA ALA A 370 4.07 -21.25 -31.90
C ALA A 370 2.57 -21.56 -31.74
N ARG A 371 2.00 -22.41 -32.60
CA ARG A 371 0.61 -22.88 -32.53
C ARG A 371 0.42 -23.93 -31.43
N ALA A 372 1.38 -24.83 -31.25
CA ALA A 372 1.39 -25.81 -30.18
C ALA A 372 1.41 -25.15 -28.78
N VAL A 373 2.17 -24.06 -28.61
CA VAL A 373 2.16 -23.24 -27.38
C VAL A 373 0.78 -22.67 -27.05
N ARG A 374 -0.12 -22.57 -28.04
CA ARG A 374 -1.51 -22.10 -27.87
C ARG A 374 -2.56 -23.20 -27.94
N GLY A 375 -2.14 -24.47 -28.02
CA GLY A 375 -3.05 -25.60 -28.22
C GLY A 375 -3.83 -25.56 -29.53
N LEU A 376 -3.30 -24.89 -30.56
CA LEU A 376 -3.91 -24.83 -31.90
C LEU A 376 -3.38 -25.95 -32.79
N ASP A 377 -4.25 -26.53 -33.61
CA ASP A 377 -3.88 -27.61 -34.54
C ASP A 377 -2.77 -27.16 -35.50
N PRO A 378 -1.80 -28.03 -35.84
CA PRO A 378 -0.73 -27.73 -36.78
C PRO A 378 -1.27 -27.44 -38.18
N VAL A 379 -0.55 -26.63 -38.94
CA VAL A 379 -0.86 -26.30 -40.33
C VAL A 379 0.23 -26.81 -41.26
N ASP A 380 -0.17 -27.22 -42.46
CA ASP A 380 0.75 -27.71 -43.49
C ASP A 380 1.72 -26.59 -43.94
N GLY A 381 3.01 -26.89 -43.99
CA GLY A 381 4.09 -25.92 -44.22
C GLY A 381 4.48 -25.06 -43.01
N GLY A 382 4.03 -25.40 -41.79
CA GLY A 382 4.32 -24.67 -40.56
C GLY A 382 5.54 -25.16 -39.75
N ASP A 383 6.25 -26.18 -40.22
CA ASP A 383 7.40 -26.78 -39.51
C ASP A 383 8.76 -26.20 -39.91
N ASP A 384 8.79 -25.29 -40.89
CA ASP A 384 10.01 -24.64 -41.36
C ASP A 384 10.26 -23.29 -40.67
N ILE A 385 11.51 -23.02 -40.29
CA ILE A 385 11.92 -21.70 -39.77
C ILE A 385 12.01 -20.71 -40.92
N LEU A 386 11.08 -19.75 -40.95
CA LEU A 386 11.02 -18.72 -41.98
C LEU A 386 12.00 -17.60 -41.66
N VAL A 387 13.16 -17.58 -42.32
CA VAL A 387 14.10 -16.45 -42.30
C VAL A 387 13.76 -15.44 -43.42
N PRO A 388 13.90 -14.12 -43.21
CA PRO A 388 13.67 -13.13 -44.24
C PRO A 388 14.80 -13.20 -45.26
N PHE A 389 14.44 -13.11 -46.53
CA PHE A 389 15.33 -13.23 -47.68
C PHE A 389 16.48 -12.19 -47.72
N ASN A 390 16.46 -11.18 -46.86
CA ASN A 390 17.43 -10.06 -46.83
C ASN A 390 18.68 -10.29 -45.95
N LEU A 391 18.87 -11.48 -45.35
CA LEU A 391 20.09 -11.81 -44.63
C LEU A 391 21.15 -12.36 -45.61
N MET A 392 21.98 -11.49 -46.16
CA MET A 392 23.14 -11.84 -47.00
C MET A 392 24.45 -11.68 -46.21
N PRO A 393 25.48 -12.52 -46.44
CA PRO A 393 26.81 -12.32 -45.85
C PRO A 393 27.47 -11.06 -46.40
N LEU A 394 28.36 -10.44 -45.61
CA LEU A 394 29.00 -9.16 -45.93
C LEU A 394 29.91 -9.27 -47.18
N GLY A 395 29.47 -8.69 -48.31
CA GLY A 395 30.31 -8.42 -49.48
C GLY A 395 29.68 -8.78 -50.82
N GLU A 396 28.84 -7.90 -51.37
CA GLU A 396 28.65 -7.65 -52.81
C GLU A 396 27.58 -6.54 -52.97
N GLU A 397 27.97 -5.44 -53.62
CA GLU A 397 27.07 -4.33 -53.99
C GLU A 397 26.67 -4.51 -55.47
N GLU A 398 25.36 -4.46 -55.77
CA GLU A 398 24.87 -3.81 -57.00
C GLU A 398 23.37 -3.47 -56.93
N GLU A 399 23.00 -2.51 -57.78
CA GLU A 399 21.89 -1.55 -57.68
C GLU A 399 20.62 -1.91 -58.49
N THR A 400 19.46 -1.53 -57.91
CA THR A 400 18.14 -1.21 -58.55
C THR A 400 17.37 -2.37 -59.23
N ASN A 401 16.03 -2.44 -59.26
CA ASN A 401 14.99 -1.42 -59.20
C ASN A 401 13.63 -2.03 -58.74
N THR A 402 12.74 -1.14 -58.33
CA THR A 402 11.42 -1.28 -57.67
C THR A 402 10.38 -2.23 -58.25
N GLU A 403 9.55 -2.83 -57.38
CA GLU A 403 8.09 -2.87 -57.58
C GLU A 403 7.27 -2.92 -56.27
N LYS A 404 6.11 -2.28 -56.30
CA LYS A 404 5.39 -1.64 -55.17
C LYS A 404 4.61 -2.62 -54.29
N SER A 405 4.84 -2.56 -52.98
CA SER A 405 3.96 -3.12 -51.95
C SER A 405 2.92 -2.11 -51.47
N ILE A 406 1.73 -2.61 -51.17
CA ILE A 406 0.53 -1.86 -50.77
C ILE A 406 0.77 -1.26 -49.38
N LYS A 407 0.87 0.07 -49.32
CA LYS A 407 1.03 0.86 -48.09
C LYS A 407 -0.17 0.67 -47.15
N LYS A 408 0.03 -0.06 -46.03
CA LYS A 408 -0.70 0.25 -44.80
C LYS A 408 -0.18 1.60 -44.33
N LYS A 409 -1.06 2.61 -44.30
CA LYS A 409 -0.74 3.95 -43.81
C LYS A 409 -0.43 3.83 -42.32
N GLU A 410 0.85 3.65 -41.97
CA GLU A 410 1.35 4.07 -40.66
C GLU A 410 1.03 5.56 -40.57
N ILE A 411 0.12 5.92 -39.66
CA ILE A 411 -0.02 7.32 -39.26
C ILE A 411 1.23 7.59 -38.43
N ASN A 412 2.30 7.98 -39.11
CA ASN A 412 3.56 8.35 -38.46
C ASN A 412 3.27 9.58 -37.59
N HIS A 413 3.31 9.43 -36.27
CA HIS A 413 2.97 10.50 -35.34
C HIS A 413 3.86 11.73 -35.65
N PRO A 414 3.32 12.96 -35.76
CA PRO A 414 4.09 14.13 -36.20
C PRO A 414 5.37 14.36 -35.39
N LEU A 415 5.35 14.07 -34.08
CA LEU A 415 6.53 14.18 -33.19
C LEU A 415 7.61 13.10 -33.42
N LYS A 416 7.46 12.18 -34.37
CA LYS A 416 8.57 11.31 -34.82
C LYS A 416 9.57 12.09 -35.67
N ASP A 417 9.13 13.15 -36.33
CA ASP A 417 10.02 14.07 -37.05
C ASP A 417 10.71 15.05 -36.08
N GLU A 418 12.04 15.15 -36.18
CA GLU A 418 12.83 16.03 -35.32
C GLU A 418 12.51 17.52 -35.55
N GLY A 419 12.22 17.92 -36.78
CA GLY A 419 11.83 19.29 -37.12
C GLY A 419 10.50 19.69 -36.47
N VAL A 420 9.53 18.79 -36.47
CA VAL A 420 8.24 18.99 -35.78
C VAL A 420 8.43 19.03 -34.26
N ARG A 421 9.26 18.15 -33.69
CA ARG A 421 9.64 18.22 -32.26
C ARG A 421 10.22 19.58 -31.90
N ARG A 422 11.10 20.13 -32.74
CA ARG A 422 11.68 21.47 -32.56
C ARG A 422 10.64 22.59 -32.54
N LEU A 423 9.64 22.53 -33.41
CA LEU A 423 8.55 23.50 -33.42
C LEU A 423 7.66 23.36 -32.17
N TYR A 424 7.38 22.12 -31.78
CA TYR A 424 6.52 21.79 -30.65
C TYR A 424 7.10 22.27 -29.31
N TRP A 425 8.36 21.95 -28.99
CA TRP A 425 8.95 22.41 -27.72
C TRP A 425 9.11 23.93 -27.66
N ASN A 426 9.40 24.59 -28.79
CA ASN A 426 9.47 26.05 -28.85
C ASN A 426 8.12 26.71 -28.54
N MET A 427 7.02 26.13 -29.02
CA MET A 427 5.67 26.56 -28.67
C MET A 427 5.41 26.37 -27.17
N GLN A 428 5.72 25.18 -26.63
CA GLN A 428 5.48 24.87 -25.21
C GLN A 428 6.30 25.74 -24.27
N ILE A 429 7.58 26.00 -24.56
CA ILE A 429 8.40 26.92 -23.77
C ILE A 429 7.80 28.33 -23.75
N LYS A 430 7.30 28.84 -24.89
CA LYS A 430 6.66 30.17 -24.92
C LYS A 430 5.42 30.23 -24.03
N ARG A 431 4.62 29.15 -23.98
CA ARG A 431 3.45 29.03 -23.10
C ARG A 431 3.88 28.99 -21.62
N MET A 432 4.81 28.11 -21.27
CA MET A 432 5.32 27.97 -19.90
C MET A 432 6.01 29.24 -19.39
N THR A 433 6.80 29.93 -20.22
CA THR A 433 7.51 31.16 -19.83
C THR A 433 6.55 32.26 -19.35
N LYS A 434 5.33 32.36 -19.92
CA LYS A 434 4.33 33.32 -19.46
C LYS A 434 3.82 32.95 -18.06
N ARG A 435 3.50 31.66 -17.85
CA ARG A 435 3.05 31.09 -16.58
C ARG A 435 4.14 31.20 -15.49
N GLU A 436 5.40 30.95 -15.84
CA GLU A 436 6.57 31.12 -14.98
C GLU A 436 6.69 32.56 -14.44
N LYS A 437 6.46 33.58 -15.27
CA LYS A 437 6.50 34.98 -14.85
C LYS A 437 5.41 35.31 -13.83
N LEU A 438 4.20 34.79 -14.04
CA LEU A 438 3.08 34.97 -13.10
C LEU A 438 3.36 34.26 -11.77
N PHE A 439 3.82 33.01 -11.82
CA PHE A 439 4.18 32.24 -10.64
C PHE A 439 5.32 32.90 -9.85
N THR A 440 6.36 33.38 -10.56
CA THR A 440 7.47 34.13 -9.97
C THR A 440 6.99 35.40 -9.26
N ARG A 441 6.01 36.12 -9.83
CA ARG A 441 5.41 37.30 -9.20
C ARG A 441 4.71 36.94 -7.89
N GLU A 442 3.94 35.86 -7.86
CA GLU A 442 3.23 35.42 -6.65
C GLU A 442 4.17 34.90 -5.56
N LEU A 443 5.25 34.22 -5.96
CA LEU A 443 6.32 33.78 -5.06
C LEU A 443 7.10 34.95 -4.47
N ASN A 444 7.38 35.98 -5.27
CA ASN A 444 8.00 37.21 -4.77
C ASN A 444 7.10 37.96 -3.78
N LYS A 445 5.77 37.97 -4.02
CA LYS A 445 4.81 38.52 -3.06
C LYS A 445 4.80 37.71 -1.77
N TYR A 446 4.75 36.38 -1.86
CA TYR A 446 4.81 35.48 -0.70
C TYR A 446 6.04 35.75 0.17
N PHE A 447 7.24 35.79 -0.43
CA PHE A 447 8.46 36.08 0.32
C PHE A 447 8.48 37.51 0.91
N LYS A 448 7.86 38.48 0.24
CA LYS A 448 7.72 39.85 0.78
C LYS A 448 6.82 39.86 2.01
N GLU A 449 5.71 39.13 1.98
CA GLU A 449 4.76 39.01 3.09
C GLU A 449 5.36 38.24 4.26
N GLN A 450 6.06 37.13 3.98
CA GLN A 450 6.82 36.37 4.98
C GLN A 450 7.87 37.24 5.68
N SER A 451 8.65 38.00 4.91
CA SER A 451 9.62 38.96 5.47
C SER A 451 8.95 39.98 6.38
N LYS A 452 7.78 40.52 5.97
CA LYS A 452 7.00 41.48 6.76
C LYS A 452 6.51 40.87 8.08
N ARG A 453 5.98 39.64 8.06
CA ARG A 453 5.53 38.92 9.28
C ARG A 453 6.66 38.76 10.29
N ILE A 454 7.85 38.35 9.85
CA ILE A 454 9.02 38.18 10.72
C ILE A 454 9.44 39.52 11.34
N VAL A 455 9.52 40.58 10.52
CA VAL A 455 9.92 41.92 10.98
C VAL A 455 8.91 42.50 11.97
N GLU A 456 7.61 42.27 11.76
CA GLU A 456 6.56 42.70 12.69
C GLU A 456 6.67 41.99 14.05
N THR A 457 7.01 40.70 14.08
CA THR A 457 7.22 39.95 15.33
C THR A 457 8.46 40.45 16.09
N LEU A 458 9.48 40.92 15.38
CA LEU A 458 10.71 41.46 15.98
C LEU A 458 10.54 42.84 16.64
N GLN A 459 9.40 43.52 16.44
CA GLN A 459 9.17 44.85 17.02
C GLN A 459 9.25 44.85 18.56
N PRO A 460 9.69 45.96 19.19
CA PRO A 460 9.89 46.05 20.64
C PRO A 460 8.67 45.66 21.49
N LYS A 461 7.46 45.90 20.99
CA LYS A 461 6.19 45.58 21.67
C LYS A 461 5.92 44.08 21.78
N LYS A 462 6.40 43.26 20.84
CA LYS A 462 6.16 41.81 20.76
C LYS A 462 7.32 41.00 21.29
N THR A 463 8.56 41.43 21.03
CA THR A 463 9.78 40.71 21.47
C THR A 463 10.55 41.51 22.52
N LYS A 464 10.29 41.22 23.81
CA LYS A 464 10.97 41.88 24.95
C LYS A 464 12.46 41.53 25.06
N ARG A 465 12.83 40.25 24.83
CA ARG A 465 14.23 39.77 24.88
C ARG A 465 14.71 39.39 23.48
N PHE A 466 15.27 40.35 22.74
CA PHE A 466 15.67 40.17 21.34
C PHE A 466 17.10 39.63 21.16
N ARG A 467 17.99 39.75 22.16
CA ARG A 467 19.33 39.15 22.11
C ARG A 467 19.33 37.82 22.84
N LYS A 468 18.92 36.76 22.14
CA LYS A 468 18.96 35.39 22.66
C LYS A 468 19.18 34.38 21.55
N LYS A 469 19.83 33.27 21.90
CA LYS A 469 19.94 32.09 21.04
C LYS A 469 18.55 31.50 20.82
N GLY A 470 18.26 31.06 19.59
CA GLY A 470 16.97 30.46 19.23
C GLY A 470 15.83 31.44 18.94
N LEU A 471 16.09 32.77 18.92
CA LEU A 471 15.04 33.75 18.61
C LEU A 471 14.38 33.49 17.23
N VAL A 472 15.15 33.00 16.26
CA VAL A 472 14.66 32.66 14.93
C VAL A 472 13.50 31.65 14.95
N ASP A 473 13.51 30.68 15.86
CA ASP A 473 12.48 29.65 15.98
C ASP A 473 11.19 30.21 16.62
N GLU A 474 11.23 31.38 17.27
CA GLU A 474 10.05 32.07 17.80
C GLU A 474 9.41 33.04 16.80
N VAL A 475 10.19 33.52 15.83
CA VAL A 475 9.72 34.49 14.83
C VAL A 475 9.42 33.87 13.47
N PHE A 476 9.86 32.63 13.24
CA PHE A 476 9.60 31.86 12.03
C PHE A 476 8.95 30.53 12.39
N ASP A 477 7.66 30.40 12.10
CA ASP A 477 6.92 29.16 12.23
C ASP A 477 6.87 28.43 10.88
N LEU A 478 7.59 27.32 10.77
CA LEU A 478 7.72 26.57 9.52
C LEU A 478 6.37 26.02 9.04
N GLU A 479 5.56 25.46 9.93
CA GLU A 479 4.30 24.80 9.54
C GLU A 479 3.22 25.83 9.20
N LEU A 480 3.21 26.98 9.89
CA LEU A 480 2.37 28.11 9.53
C LEU A 480 2.71 28.63 8.12
N GLU A 481 4.00 28.81 7.81
CA GLU A 481 4.44 29.30 6.51
C GLU A 481 4.17 28.29 5.38
N ILE A 482 4.25 26.99 5.66
CA ILE A 482 3.80 25.95 4.72
C ILE A 482 2.30 26.07 4.46
N THR A 483 1.49 26.26 5.51
CA THR A 483 0.03 26.37 5.39
C THR A 483 -0.37 27.59 4.56
N ILE A 484 0.16 28.78 4.88
CA ILE A 484 -0.06 30.02 4.11
C ILE A 484 0.36 29.84 2.65
N GLY A 485 1.50 29.17 2.44
CA GLY A 485 2.00 28.85 1.11
C GLY A 485 1.05 27.96 0.31
N LYS A 486 0.57 26.86 0.91
CA LYS A 486 -0.38 25.92 0.29
C LYS A 486 -1.67 26.64 -0.12
N GLU A 487 -2.28 27.39 0.79
CA GLU A 487 -3.50 28.16 0.51
C GLU A 487 -3.34 29.09 -0.71
N LYS A 488 -2.15 29.68 -0.88
CA LYS A 488 -1.86 30.59 -1.98
C LYS A 488 -1.57 29.88 -3.30
N PHE A 489 -0.84 28.76 -3.28
CA PHE A 489 -0.33 28.13 -4.50
C PHE A 489 -1.19 26.99 -5.03
N ILE A 490 -2.00 26.32 -4.20
CA ILE A 490 -2.91 25.27 -4.67
C ILE A 490 -3.82 25.77 -5.81
N PRO A 491 -4.49 26.94 -5.72
CA PRO A 491 -5.34 27.43 -6.80
C PRO A 491 -4.56 27.65 -8.11
N ILE A 492 -3.34 28.20 -8.00
CA ILE A 492 -2.48 28.48 -9.15
C ILE A 492 -2.03 27.18 -9.82
N ILE A 493 -1.59 26.20 -9.03
CA ILE A 493 -1.16 24.89 -9.55
C ILE A 493 -2.34 24.15 -10.18
N THR A 494 -3.53 24.25 -9.57
CA THR A 494 -4.77 23.68 -10.11
C THR A 494 -5.10 24.28 -11.48
N GLU A 495 -5.00 25.60 -11.64
CA GLU A 495 -5.23 26.28 -12.91
C GLU A 495 -4.20 25.87 -13.97
N LEU A 496 -2.91 25.83 -13.62
CA LEU A 496 -1.84 25.40 -14.53
C LEU A 496 -2.05 23.98 -15.05
N LEU A 497 -2.40 23.08 -14.14
CA LEU A 497 -2.67 21.68 -14.44
C LEU A 497 -3.93 21.54 -15.31
N LYS A 498 -4.99 22.29 -14.98
CA LYS A 498 -6.25 22.27 -15.73
C LYS A 498 -6.05 22.75 -17.15
N ASP A 499 -5.39 23.88 -17.35
CA ASP A 499 -5.11 24.39 -18.68
C ASP A 499 -4.29 23.40 -19.50
N ALA A 500 -3.26 22.80 -18.90
CA ALA A 500 -2.40 21.84 -19.59
C ALA A 500 -3.15 20.56 -19.97
N GLY A 501 -4.07 20.11 -19.11
CA GLY A 501 -4.94 18.98 -19.39
C GLY A 501 -5.98 19.27 -20.48
N VAL A 502 -6.57 20.46 -20.49
CA VAL A 502 -7.46 20.92 -21.58
C VAL A 502 -6.70 20.98 -22.90
N ASP A 503 -5.54 21.64 -22.92
CA ASP A 503 -4.67 21.72 -24.10
C ASP A 503 -4.35 20.31 -24.64
N ALA A 504 -3.99 19.38 -23.75
CA ALA A 504 -3.67 18.00 -24.11
C ALA A 504 -4.90 17.25 -24.67
N LEU A 505 -6.06 17.42 -24.05
CA LEU A 505 -7.31 16.77 -24.48
C LEU A 505 -7.78 17.28 -25.84
N GLU A 506 -7.65 18.58 -26.11
CA GLU A 506 -7.91 19.18 -27.42
C GLU A 506 -7.02 18.57 -28.52
N LEU A 507 -5.74 18.32 -28.22
CA LEU A 507 -4.81 17.68 -29.16
C LEU A 507 -5.20 16.24 -29.52
N THR A 508 -5.94 15.55 -28.65
CA THR A 508 -6.45 14.19 -28.93
C THR A 508 -7.68 14.20 -29.84
N GLY A 509 -8.30 15.37 -30.05
CA GLY A 509 -9.60 15.48 -30.73
C GLY A 509 -10.78 15.01 -29.89
N SER A 510 -10.61 14.88 -28.57
CA SER A 510 -11.67 14.50 -27.64
C SER A 510 -12.68 15.62 -27.46
N GLU A 511 -13.97 15.27 -27.46
CA GLU A 511 -15.08 16.19 -27.18
C GLU A 511 -15.41 16.29 -25.68
N PHE A 512 -14.75 15.47 -24.85
CA PHE A 512 -14.99 15.47 -23.41
C PHE A 512 -14.31 16.67 -22.74
N ALA A 513 -14.94 17.18 -21.67
CA ALA A 513 -14.33 18.23 -20.86
C ALA A 513 -13.28 17.63 -19.92
N PHE A 514 -12.12 18.30 -19.82
CA PHE A 514 -11.09 17.89 -18.87
C PHE A 514 -11.61 17.99 -17.43
N ASN A 515 -11.53 16.89 -16.70
CA ASN A 515 -12.01 16.79 -15.33
C ASN A 515 -10.85 16.64 -14.34
N VAL A 516 -10.82 17.49 -13.31
CA VAL A 516 -9.83 17.37 -12.23
C VAL A 516 -10.32 16.30 -11.25
N THR A 517 -9.64 15.16 -11.21
CA THR A 517 -10.00 14.01 -10.37
C THR A 517 -9.53 14.19 -8.92
N SER A 518 -9.97 13.27 -8.04
CA SER A 518 -9.47 13.19 -6.66
C SER A 518 -7.96 12.94 -6.61
N ASP A 519 -7.43 12.11 -7.51
CA ASP A 519 -6.01 11.75 -7.53
C ASP A 519 -5.15 12.96 -7.91
N MET A 520 -5.64 13.75 -8.87
CA MET A 520 -5.00 15.00 -9.27
C MET A 520 -5.04 16.03 -8.15
N SER A 521 -6.16 16.12 -7.42
CA SER A 521 -6.28 17.00 -6.25
C SER A 521 -5.32 16.59 -5.13
N SER A 522 -5.19 15.28 -4.87
CA SER A 522 -4.23 14.73 -3.92
C SER A 522 -2.78 15.00 -4.35
N TRP A 523 -2.48 14.88 -5.64
CA TRP A 523 -1.17 15.22 -6.19
C TRP A 523 -0.86 16.71 -6.02
N ILE A 524 -1.82 17.60 -6.31
CA ILE A 524 -1.66 19.05 -6.12
C ILE A 524 -1.38 19.37 -4.64
N ASP A 525 -2.12 18.77 -3.70
CA ASP A 525 -1.92 19.00 -2.27
C ASP A 525 -0.54 18.52 -1.80
N SER A 526 -0.18 17.29 -2.17
CA SER A 526 1.10 16.66 -1.85
C SER A 526 2.27 17.46 -2.42
N ARG A 527 2.22 17.80 -3.72
CA ARG A 527 3.25 18.62 -4.37
C ARG A 527 3.37 19.96 -3.69
N SER A 528 2.23 20.62 -3.40
CA SER A 528 2.18 21.91 -2.73
C SER A 528 2.86 21.90 -1.36
N ALA A 529 2.61 20.85 -0.58
CA ALA A 529 3.26 20.67 0.72
C ALA A 529 4.78 20.47 0.58
N ILE A 530 5.21 19.63 -0.36
CA ILE A 530 6.64 19.30 -0.59
C ILE A 530 7.41 20.56 -0.98
N PHE A 531 6.95 21.30 -1.99
CA PHE A 531 7.70 22.45 -2.46
C PHE A 531 7.66 23.61 -1.44
N MET A 532 6.54 23.83 -0.75
CA MET A 532 6.47 24.80 0.36
C MET A 532 7.44 24.48 1.48
N ARG A 533 7.51 23.21 1.90
CA ARG A 533 8.45 22.77 2.93
C ARG A 533 9.90 23.03 2.49
N SER A 534 10.27 22.55 1.30
CA SER A 534 11.63 22.72 0.76
C SER A 534 12.07 24.19 0.68
N ILE A 535 11.20 25.08 0.20
CA ILE A 535 11.55 26.50 0.08
C ILE A 535 11.72 27.16 1.45
N ASN A 536 10.85 26.84 2.41
CA ASN A 536 10.81 27.46 3.72
C ASN A 536 11.93 26.92 4.62
N GLU A 537 12.28 25.64 4.54
CA GLU A 537 13.43 25.07 5.26
C GLU A 537 14.75 25.72 4.83
N THR A 538 14.94 25.90 3.53
CA THR A 538 16.13 26.58 3.00
C THR A 538 16.16 28.05 3.42
N THR A 539 15.01 28.73 3.48
CA THR A 539 14.91 30.10 3.99
C THR A 539 15.22 30.15 5.49
N LEU A 540 14.66 29.25 6.29
CA LEU A 540 14.94 29.12 7.71
C LEU A 540 16.42 28.86 7.99
N LYS A 541 17.08 28.00 7.19
CA LYS A 541 18.52 27.76 7.30
C LYS A 541 19.34 29.05 7.10
N LYS A 542 18.97 29.89 6.13
CA LYS A 542 19.62 31.19 5.91
C LYS A 542 19.35 32.15 7.06
N LEU A 543 18.11 32.23 7.54
CA LEU A 543 17.75 33.08 8.67
C LEU A 543 18.48 32.65 9.95
N LYS A 544 18.59 31.35 10.22
CA LYS A 544 19.37 30.82 11.35
C LYS A 544 20.80 31.34 11.35
N LYS A 545 21.43 31.38 10.16
CA LYS A 545 22.78 31.95 9.99
C LYS A 545 22.80 33.46 10.30
N GLU A 546 21.90 34.24 9.73
CA GLU A 546 21.86 35.70 9.96
C GLU A 546 21.59 36.07 11.42
N PHE A 547 20.67 35.36 12.09
CA PHE A 547 20.38 35.56 13.50
C PHE A 547 21.58 35.20 14.39
N ALA A 548 22.31 34.14 14.05
CA ALA A 548 23.53 33.76 14.77
C ALA A 548 24.63 34.80 14.60
N GLU A 549 24.87 35.28 13.38
CA GLU A 549 25.87 36.32 13.10
C GLU A 549 25.52 37.65 13.79
N SER A 550 24.26 38.06 13.75
CA SER A 550 23.78 39.27 14.42
C SER A 550 23.94 39.17 15.95
N LEU A 551 23.76 37.98 16.52
CA LEU A 551 23.98 37.74 17.95
C LEU A 551 25.47 37.83 18.33
N VAL A 552 26.37 37.28 17.50
CA VAL A 552 27.83 37.35 17.72
C VAL A 552 28.36 38.77 17.55
N ALA A 553 27.85 39.51 16.58
CA ALA A 553 28.23 40.90 16.32
C ALA A 553 27.59 41.92 17.29
N GLU A 554 26.81 41.43 18.28
CA GLU A 554 26.07 42.24 19.25
C GLU A 554 25.21 43.35 18.62
N GLU A 555 24.67 43.08 17.42
CA GLU A 555 23.94 44.06 16.64
C GLU A 555 22.64 44.53 17.33
N GLY A 556 22.21 45.73 16.97
CA GLY A 556 20.91 46.27 17.35
C GLY A 556 19.77 45.64 16.52
N ARG A 557 18.53 45.81 16.99
CA ARG A 557 17.32 45.27 16.32
C ARG A 557 17.19 45.76 14.85
N GLU A 558 17.52 47.02 14.59
CA GLU A 558 17.43 47.59 13.23
C GLU A 558 18.45 46.94 12.27
N ALA A 559 19.66 46.67 12.74
CA ALA A 559 20.68 45.98 11.95
C ALA A 559 20.26 44.53 11.62
N LEU A 560 19.69 43.79 12.58
CA LEU A 560 19.11 42.47 12.34
C LEU A 560 17.96 42.51 11.32
N ILE A 561 17.07 43.49 11.43
CA ILE A 561 15.99 43.70 10.45
C ILE A 561 16.58 43.97 9.05
N GLY A 562 17.63 44.78 8.97
CA GLY A 562 18.37 45.06 7.74
C GLY A 562 18.98 43.79 7.11
N ARG A 563 19.59 42.91 7.93
CA ARG A 563 20.09 41.60 7.48
C ARG A 563 18.97 40.75 6.90
N ILE A 564 17.87 40.59 7.63
CA ILE A 564 16.70 39.82 7.20
C ILE A 564 16.19 40.36 5.86
N GLN A 565 15.95 41.67 5.77
CA GLN A 565 15.48 42.30 4.52
C GLN A 565 16.45 42.05 3.36
N THR A 566 17.77 42.11 3.61
CA THR A 566 18.81 41.81 2.61
C THR A 566 18.81 40.34 2.18
N THR A 567 18.61 39.40 3.10
CA THR A 567 18.45 37.98 2.77
C THR A 567 17.24 37.78 1.86
N TYR A 568 16.11 38.42 2.16
CA TYR A 568 14.89 38.32 1.36
C TYR A 568 14.99 39.03 0.01
N THR A 569 15.73 40.14 -0.12
CA THR A 569 15.97 40.76 -1.44
C THR A 569 16.86 39.89 -2.32
N GLY A 570 17.86 39.21 -1.74
CA GLY A 570 18.70 38.24 -2.45
C GLY A 570 17.94 37.03 -2.98
N ILE A 571 16.89 36.58 -2.27
CA ILE A 571 16.02 35.46 -2.71
C ILE A 571 15.20 35.83 -3.97
N LYS A 572 14.88 37.11 -4.20
CA LYS A 572 13.92 37.55 -5.23
C LYS A 572 14.33 37.32 -6.69
N LYS A 573 15.62 37.25 -7.02
CA LYS A 573 16.05 37.32 -8.44
C LYS A 573 16.29 35.96 -9.10
N SER A 574 17.13 35.09 -8.54
CA SER A 574 17.49 33.82 -9.18
C SER A 574 16.70 32.62 -8.65
N ARG A 575 16.52 32.56 -7.32
CA ARG A 575 15.86 31.43 -6.65
C ARG A 575 14.37 31.36 -6.95
N ALA A 576 13.68 32.50 -6.94
CA ALA A 576 12.25 32.53 -7.23
C ALA A 576 11.93 32.07 -8.67
N ALA A 577 12.75 32.46 -9.65
CA ALA A 577 12.61 32.04 -11.04
C ALA A 577 12.87 30.53 -11.20
N LEU A 578 13.88 29.98 -10.53
CA LEU A 578 14.19 28.54 -10.55
C LEU A 578 13.03 27.70 -9.98
N ILE A 579 12.48 28.11 -8.83
CA ILE A 579 11.33 27.45 -8.21
C ILE A 579 10.12 27.54 -9.15
N ALA A 580 9.81 28.74 -9.64
CA ALA A 580 8.68 28.96 -10.52
C ALA A 580 8.75 28.10 -11.78
N ARG A 581 9.92 28.01 -12.42
CA ARG A 581 10.12 27.13 -13.57
C ARG A 581 9.86 25.67 -13.24
N THR A 582 10.41 25.17 -12.14
CA THR A 582 10.25 23.78 -11.75
C THR A 582 8.79 23.45 -11.43
N GLU A 583 8.09 24.28 -10.66
CA GLU A 583 6.69 24.01 -10.29
C GLU A 583 5.73 24.17 -11.48
N VAL A 584 5.92 25.18 -12.32
CA VAL A 584 5.09 25.38 -13.52
C VAL A 584 5.29 24.24 -14.49
N HIS A 585 6.54 23.81 -14.72
CA HIS A 585 6.86 22.69 -15.60
C HIS A 585 6.23 21.40 -15.08
N ASN A 586 6.45 21.04 -13.81
CA ASN A 586 5.89 19.82 -13.22
C ASN A 586 4.35 19.78 -13.30
N ALA A 587 3.69 20.88 -12.93
CA ALA A 587 2.22 20.96 -12.99
C ALA A 587 1.69 20.88 -14.42
N THR A 588 2.40 21.50 -15.38
CA THR A 588 2.04 21.45 -16.80
C THR A 588 2.20 20.03 -17.34
N GLN A 589 3.35 19.38 -17.11
CA GLN A 589 3.61 18.05 -17.65
C GLN A 589 2.71 16.98 -17.02
N PHE A 590 2.46 17.05 -15.71
CA PHE A 590 1.50 16.18 -15.06
C PHE A 590 0.08 16.40 -15.59
N GLY A 591 -0.35 17.67 -15.75
CA GLY A 591 -1.65 17.99 -16.36
C GLY A 591 -1.79 17.48 -17.79
N THR A 592 -0.75 17.62 -18.61
CA THR A 592 -0.69 17.08 -19.98
C THR A 592 -0.82 15.55 -19.98
N MET A 593 -0.10 14.86 -19.09
CA MET A 593 -0.17 13.40 -18.94
C MET A 593 -1.59 12.93 -18.59
N GLU A 594 -2.23 13.60 -17.63
CA GLU A 594 -3.62 13.30 -17.25
C GLU A 594 -4.62 13.66 -18.35
N GLY A 595 -4.37 14.74 -19.12
CA GLY A 595 -5.18 15.10 -20.27
C GLY A 595 -5.12 14.04 -21.38
N TYR A 596 -3.93 13.55 -21.70
CA TYR A 596 -3.73 12.42 -22.61
C TYR A 596 -4.42 11.15 -22.11
N LYS A 597 -4.33 10.86 -20.80
CA LYS A 597 -5.02 9.72 -20.20
C LYS A 597 -6.54 9.81 -20.34
N GLN A 598 -7.13 10.97 -20.06
CA GLN A 598 -8.56 11.21 -20.23
C GLN A 598 -8.99 11.21 -21.70
N GLY A 599 -8.10 11.59 -22.61
CA GLY A 599 -8.30 11.54 -24.06
C GLY A 599 -8.10 10.16 -24.69
N GLY A 600 -7.76 9.13 -23.89
CA GLY A 600 -7.56 7.76 -24.39
C GLY A 600 -6.27 7.56 -25.17
N VAL A 601 -5.29 8.45 -25.02
CA VAL A 601 -3.96 8.30 -25.62
C VAL A 601 -3.21 7.17 -24.93
N THR A 602 -2.64 6.26 -25.71
CA THR A 602 -1.96 5.07 -25.18
C THR A 602 -0.44 5.20 -25.15
N THR A 603 0.15 6.13 -25.92
CA THR A 603 1.60 6.33 -25.99
C THR A 603 1.96 7.81 -25.84
N LYS A 604 3.19 8.07 -25.38
CA LYS A 604 3.78 9.41 -25.23
C LYS A 604 5.16 9.43 -25.87
N ILE A 605 5.54 10.58 -26.40
CA ILE A 605 6.84 10.79 -27.03
C ILE A 605 7.59 11.87 -26.25
N TRP A 606 8.80 11.57 -25.82
CA TRP A 606 9.63 12.57 -25.15
C TRP A 606 10.17 13.58 -26.15
N VAL A 607 10.01 14.86 -25.86
CA VAL A 607 10.54 15.96 -26.66
C VAL A 607 11.56 16.73 -25.84
N ALA A 608 12.83 16.51 -26.14
CA ALA A 608 13.92 17.20 -25.50
C ALA A 608 14.12 18.60 -26.10
N VAL A 609 14.56 19.53 -25.24
CA VAL A 609 14.99 20.85 -25.69
C VAL A 609 16.46 20.73 -26.06
N LEU A 610 16.81 20.56 -27.33
CA LEU A 610 18.20 20.30 -27.72
C LEU A 610 19.06 21.58 -27.72
N ASP A 611 19.43 22.05 -26.54
CA ASP A 611 20.39 23.14 -26.32
C ASP A 611 21.42 22.77 -25.23
N SER A 612 22.39 23.65 -24.98
CA SER A 612 23.49 23.40 -24.03
C SER A 612 23.07 23.30 -22.56
N ALA A 613 21.81 23.62 -22.22
CA ALA A 613 21.29 23.51 -20.86
C ALA A 613 20.48 22.22 -20.64
N THR A 614 20.35 21.37 -21.66
CA THR A 614 19.69 20.08 -21.55
C THR A 614 20.70 18.99 -21.22
N ARG A 615 20.28 18.10 -20.33
CA ARG A 615 21.10 16.99 -19.83
C ARG A 615 21.28 15.95 -20.92
N ASP A 616 22.42 15.27 -20.90
CA ASP A 616 22.71 14.18 -21.84
C ASP A 616 21.65 13.07 -21.73
N THR A 617 21.24 12.70 -20.51
CA THR A 617 20.18 11.73 -20.24
C THR A 617 18.84 12.11 -20.84
N HIS A 618 18.53 13.41 -20.92
CA HIS A 618 17.28 13.92 -21.51
C HIS A 618 17.36 14.04 -23.03
N ALA A 619 18.54 14.37 -23.56
CA ALA A 619 18.78 14.45 -25.00
C ALA A 619 18.79 13.05 -25.65
N GLN A 620 19.32 12.04 -24.95
CA GLN A 620 19.37 10.65 -25.41
C GLN A 620 17.98 10.02 -25.61
N VAL A 621 16.97 10.50 -24.89
CA VAL A 621 15.60 10.00 -25.00
C VAL A 621 14.72 10.89 -25.90
N ASP A 622 15.27 11.87 -26.62
CA ASP A 622 14.49 12.66 -27.57
C ASP A 622 13.87 11.78 -28.67
N GLY A 623 12.56 11.92 -28.87
CA GLY A 623 11.81 11.11 -29.81
C GLY A 623 11.52 9.68 -29.34
N GLU A 624 11.96 9.30 -28.14
CA GLU A 624 11.62 8.01 -27.53
C GLU A 624 10.10 7.95 -27.33
N GLU A 625 9.49 6.85 -27.80
CA GLU A 625 8.07 6.57 -27.58
C GLU A 625 7.91 5.46 -26.55
N LYS A 626 7.02 5.69 -25.59
CA LYS A 626 6.67 4.71 -24.56
C LYS A 626 5.16 4.67 -24.37
N PRO A 627 4.60 3.55 -23.88
CA PRO A 627 3.26 3.54 -23.30
C PRO A 627 3.09 4.65 -22.27
N LEU A 628 1.89 5.24 -22.18
CA LEU A 628 1.60 6.41 -21.34
C LEU A 628 1.91 6.16 -19.85
N ASP A 629 1.81 4.92 -19.39
CA ASP A 629 2.06 4.44 -18.02
C ASP A 629 3.49 3.93 -17.78
N MET A 630 4.31 3.79 -18.82
CA MET A 630 5.69 3.30 -18.74
C MET A 630 6.70 4.45 -18.62
N ALA A 631 7.76 4.27 -17.84
CA ALA A 631 8.87 5.23 -17.77
C ALA A 631 9.71 5.25 -19.06
N PHE A 632 10.28 6.41 -19.36
CA PHE A 632 11.29 6.57 -20.41
C PHE A 632 12.62 5.92 -20.00
N SER A 633 13.55 5.77 -20.94
CA SER A 633 14.83 5.09 -20.66
C SER A 633 15.70 5.83 -19.63
N ASN A 634 15.42 7.12 -19.36
CA ASN A 634 16.04 7.88 -18.27
C ASN A 634 15.38 7.65 -16.89
N GLY A 635 14.38 6.76 -16.81
CA GLY A 635 13.70 6.38 -15.56
C GLY A 635 12.57 7.31 -15.12
N LEU A 636 12.30 8.40 -15.84
CA LEU A 636 11.20 9.32 -15.51
C LEU A 636 9.91 8.90 -16.21
N LEU A 637 8.76 9.03 -15.54
CA LEU A 637 7.46 8.77 -16.18
C LEU A 637 7.11 9.88 -17.18
N PHE A 638 7.46 11.12 -16.88
CA PHE A 638 7.31 12.27 -17.75
C PHE A 638 8.39 13.31 -17.42
N PRO A 639 8.68 14.27 -18.31
CA PRO A 639 9.59 15.36 -18.00
C PRO A 639 9.14 16.10 -16.75
N GLY A 640 10.00 16.22 -15.74
CA GLY A 640 9.60 16.91 -14.52
C GLY A 640 8.86 16.01 -13.51
N ASP A 641 8.87 14.69 -13.70
CA ASP A 641 8.29 13.77 -12.72
C ASP A 641 8.91 13.96 -11.32
N PRO A 642 8.12 14.44 -10.33
CA PRO A 642 8.63 14.78 -9.01
C PRO A 642 9.07 13.57 -8.18
N THR A 643 8.81 12.34 -8.65
CA THR A 643 9.31 11.12 -8.02
C THR A 643 10.76 10.80 -8.41
N GLY A 644 11.27 11.43 -9.49
CA GLY A 644 12.64 11.32 -9.96
C GLY A 644 13.67 12.08 -9.11
N PRO A 645 14.98 11.80 -9.29
CA PRO A 645 16.04 12.45 -8.55
C PRO A 645 16.18 13.94 -8.92
N PRO A 646 16.36 14.87 -7.96
CA PRO A 646 16.33 16.32 -8.20
C PRO A 646 17.21 16.82 -9.34
N GLU A 647 18.36 16.19 -9.55
CA GLU A 647 19.29 16.46 -10.64
C GLU A 647 18.67 16.27 -12.02
N GLU A 648 17.72 15.34 -12.21
CA GLU A 648 17.00 15.10 -13.47
C GLU A 648 15.75 16.00 -13.59
N VAL A 649 15.11 16.35 -12.46
CA VAL A 649 13.79 17.02 -12.48
C VAL A 649 13.87 18.55 -12.46
N ILE A 650 14.78 19.13 -11.67
CA ILE A 650 14.81 20.58 -11.42
C ILE A 650 15.19 21.32 -12.71
N ASN A 651 14.52 22.44 -13.02
CA ASN A 651 14.83 23.24 -14.22
C ASN A 651 14.69 22.48 -15.55
N CYS A 652 13.98 21.35 -15.56
CA CYS A 652 13.62 20.65 -16.79
C CYS A 652 12.74 21.54 -17.68
N ARG A 653 12.89 21.38 -18.99
CA ARG A 653 12.09 22.09 -20.02
C ARG A 653 11.57 21.14 -21.12
N CYS A 654 11.91 19.85 -21.03
CA CYS A 654 11.45 18.84 -21.98
C CYS A 654 9.94 18.67 -21.83
N VAL A 655 9.27 18.19 -22.87
CA VAL A 655 7.81 18.06 -22.88
C VAL A 655 7.38 16.72 -23.46
N ILE A 656 6.12 16.34 -23.25
CA ILE A 656 5.46 15.20 -23.91
C ILE A 656 4.31 15.62 -24.82
#